data_AF-A0AAW1A3L4-F1
#
_entry.id   AF-A0AAW1A3L4-F1
#
_cell.length_a   1.000
_cell.length_b   1.000
_cell.length_c   1.000
_cell.angle_alpha   90.00
_cell.angle_beta   90.00
_cell.angle_gamma   90.00
#
_symmetry.space_group_name_H-M   'P 1'
#
loop_
_entity.id
_entity.type
_entity.pdbx_description
1 polymer ?
#
loop_
_entity_poly.entity_id
_entity_poly.type
_entity_poly.pdbx_seq_one_letter_code
_entity_poly.pdbx_strand_id
1 'polypeptide(L)'
;MSQLTAPRQPSENKESVSVTEKSAMSSSGTKSAYQRKLLYGQSGRSSTQGDSASNTTEDTSISNKSQSNSARRTLAKSSVSPISSKRLSSTLPAGSTLRPENQYAMKKKRYLLLKKELTDKQKAAQDLYNEMSQLRDKLITNGARDPGKVETLKFEVGSKHFPPAEPSYNEAANVHMEKLSVGKELLETLEDRLREIPKKLRDFCQELLEKQSNFVAFVTTHLIEASSEVNEPDHANSEVIMKLEVHQRENDALRSRIDEMQEIEEKSIAELTRNVKHLIDEYEHSRAKIKELNAAEAQKKLQTQLNATMEELQTEKEKNNQSKERLRQTESLLQKARTKIREMETQVMNDKEKIQQLQGNMKTMEGQMKQKDLAIDIRLKDMQKSMKNNEDLVAKVEKQRDSFEARLVELKEKMNSKENEAMNTIKELSERLKAVTTDLRAEHEKKQHAEDAFMELEERYKNLEDKSKQLCELAEKNKDFTITEGSHTENEVRLFNELQATKNELEAERQMNSKLQEEKEEIIAVMHQAACREEDNDSREKLAAQLVFKSNELQNLMIQYSELKKIAKNAQEKNGILEKQLIDIQTRLHSQSMEGGRAGLSAHAIELQQQVSDLRNNLVEVIQQKEELETALSQKHLELEQRDRVMREQSKFLKVRDELLDILKGKAQQENGELSNSNENNEYLEQIATKTEAIQELYTTLENKQLQIMRLEKMVKLMEDHQDRAQAQRTRLENRIAQLELTLQRNKEQRGKGFGIL
;
A
#
# COMPACT_ATOMS: atom_id res chain seq x y z
N MET A 1 -14.87 53.49 -33.40
CA MET A 1 -14.93 53.69 -34.87
C MET A 1 -14.72 52.35 -35.54
N SER A 2 -15.47 52.04 -36.61
CA SER A 2 -15.37 50.82 -37.47
C SER A 2 -15.55 49.47 -36.73
N GLN A 3 -16.71 48.81 -36.82
CA GLN A 3 -17.14 47.88 -37.91
C GLN A 3 -16.27 46.60 -37.98
N LEU A 4 -16.78 45.36 -38.02
CA LEU A 4 -18.07 44.85 -38.53
C LEU A 4 -18.58 43.58 -37.81
N THR A 5 -19.83 43.18 -38.11
CA THR A 5 -20.65 42.15 -37.45
C THR A 5 -20.73 40.79 -38.17
N ALA A 6 -20.57 39.68 -37.41
CA ALA A 6 -21.29 38.37 -37.50
C ALA A 6 -21.36 37.60 -38.86
N PRO A 7 -22.01 36.40 -39.01
CA PRO A 7 -22.57 35.44 -38.02
C PRO A 7 -22.16 33.95 -38.24
N ARG A 8 -22.77 33.04 -37.45
CA ARG A 8 -22.73 31.56 -37.56
C ARG A 8 -23.48 31.02 -38.80
N GLN A 9 -23.12 29.81 -39.27
CA GLN A 9 -24.03 28.63 -39.32
C GLN A 9 -23.28 27.29 -39.60
N PRO A 10 -23.88 26.12 -39.29
CA PRO A 10 -23.30 24.78 -39.50
C PRO A 10 -23.84 24.06 -40.76
N SER A 11 -23.26 22.92 -41.14
CA SER A 11 -23.79 22.02 -42.19
C SER A 11 -23.69 20.53 -41.80
N GLU A 12 -24.65 19.76 -42.29
CA GLU A 12 -24.91 18.36 -41.92
C GLU A 12 -24.37 17.34 -42.94
N ASN A 13 -24.37 16.06 -42.53
CA ASN A 13 -24.58 14.85 -43.33
C ASN A 13 -23.68 14.51 -44.53
N LYS A 14 -23.10 13.29 -44.48
CA LYS A 14 -23.53 12.22 -45.39
C LYS A 14 -23.15 10.81 -44.93
N GLU A 15 -24.05 9.87 -45.21
CA GLU A 15 -23.94 8.44 -44.94
C GLU A 15 -23.12 7.71 -46.03
N SER A 16 -22.63 6.51 -45.70
CA SER A 16 -22.49 5.41 -46.67
C SER A 16 -22.74 4.05 -45.98
N VAL A 17 -23.25 3.07 -46.73
CA VAL A 17 -24.02 1.94 -46.21
C VAL A 17 -23.54 0.60 -46.80
N SER A 18 -23.54 -0.46 -45.96
CA SER A 18 -23.45 -1.91 -46.32
C SER A 18 -22.12 -2.39 -46.93
N VAL A 19 -21.67 -3.65 -46.77
CA VAL A 19 -22.32 -4.94 -47.11
C VAL A 19 -21.79 -6.11 -46.24
N THR A 20 -22.63 -7.15 -46.10
CA THR A 20 -22.37 -8.47 -45.48
C THR A 20 -21.64 -9.48 -46.38
N GLU A 21 -20.86 -10.43 -45.83
CA GLU A 21 -21.10 -11.90 -45.96
C GLU A 21 -20.07 -12.79 -45.22
N LYS A 22 -20.27 -14.12 -45.30
CA LYS A 22 -19.73 -15.18 -44.41
C LYS A 22 -18.45 -15.84 -44.95
N SER A 23 -17.69 -16.47 -44.05
CA SER A 23 -17.04 -17.83 -44.14
C SER A 23 -15.82 -17.87 -43.23
N ALA A 24 -15.23 -18.97 -42.80
CA ALA A 24 -15.56 -20.38 -42.56
C ALA A 24 -14.27 -20.99 -41.94
N MET A 25 -14.29 -22.23 -41.45
CA MET A 25 -13.17 -22.81 -40.70
C MET A 25 -11.97 -23.22 -41.58
N SER A 26 -10.76 -23.21 -41.01
CA SER A 26 -9.82 -24.36 -41.15
C SER A 26 -8.69 -24.33 -40.10
N SER A 27 -8.01 -25.46 -39.95
CA SER A 27 -7.02 -25.74 -38.90
C SER A 27 -5.74 -26.34 -39.46
N SER A 28 -4.57 -25.89 -38.97
CA SER A 28 -3.28 -26.60 -39.04
C SER A 28 -2.27 -25.90 -38.10
N GLY A 29 -1.13 -26.48 -37.70
CA GLY A 29 -0.67 -27.85 -37.95
C GLY A 29 0.83 -28.13 -37.76
N THR A 30 1.37 -27.94 -36.54
CA THR A 30 2.57 -28.66 -35.99
C THR A 30 4.01 -28.24 -36.39
N LYS A 31 4.94 -28.48 -35.42
CA LYS A 31 6.43 -28.56 -35.45
C LYS A 31 7.17 -27.21 -35.29
N SER A 32 8.04 -26.97 -34.27
CA SER A 32 9.24 -27.71 -33.75
C SER A 32 10.44 -27.56 -34.70
N ALA A 33 11.67 -27.18 -34.30
CA ALA A 33 12.39 -27.36 -33.01
C ALA A 33 13.69 -26.50 -32.91
N TYR A 34 14.36 -26.53 -31.72
CA TYR A 34 15.83 -26.39 -31.50
C TYR A 34 16.52 -25.05 -31.90
N GLN A 35 17.73 -24.65 -31.43
CA GLN A 35 18.58 -25.03 -30.28
C GLN A 35 19.50 -23.86 -29.83
N ARG A 36 19.93 -23.90 -28.56
CA ARG A 36 21.28 -23.60 -27.98
C ARG A 36 22.30 -22.74 -28.78
N LYS A 37 22.88 -21.67 -28.19
CA LYS A 37 24.06 -21.63 -27.24
C LYS A 37 25.41 -21.75 -28.00
N LEU A 38 26.38 -20.82 -27.90
CA LEU A 38 27.43 -20.79 -26.86
C LEU A 38 28.50 -19.67 -27.06
N LEU A 39 29.07 -19.16 -25.95
CA LEU A 39 30.47 -18.67 -25.75
C LEU A 39 30.92 -17.35 -26.46
N TYR A 40 31.99 -16.62 -26.07
CA TYR A 40 33.10 -16.81 -25.10
C TYR A 40 33.65 -15.45 -24.56
N GLY A 41 34.33 -15.44 -23.40
CA GLY A 41 35.46 -14.54 -23.05
C GLY A 41 35.21 -13.57 -21.87
N GLN A 42 35.90 -13.62 -20.71
CA GLN A 42 37.30 -13.20 -20.40
C GLN A 42 37.56 -11.70 -20.64
N SER A 43 38.27 -10.90 -19.80
CA SER A 43 39.13 -11.12 -18.62
C SER A 43 39.26 -9.80 -17.81
N GLY A 44 39.87 -9.79 -16.61
CA GLY A 44 40.36 -8.55 -15.96
C GLY A 44 40.48 -8.58 -14.42
N ARG A 45 41.70 -8.60 -13.88
CA ARG A 45 42.03 -8.54 -12.43
C ARG A 45 42.58 -7.17 -12.01
N SER A 46 42.32 -6.76 -10.77
CA SER A 46 43.31 -6.16 -9.82
C SER A 46 42.61 -5.79 -8.49
N SER A 47 43.30 -5.24 -7.49
CA SER A 47 44.13 -5.94 -6.48
C SER A 47 44.33 -5.03 -5.25
N THR A 48 44.71 -5.56 -4.07
CA THR A 48 45.17 -4.86 -2.83
C THR A 48 44.15 -3.91 -2.13
N GLN A 49 44.22 -3.54 -0.84
CA GLN A 49 44.80 -4.00 0.46
C GLN A 49 44.36 -2.88 1.46
N GLY A 50 43.81 -3.02 2.67
CA GLY A 50 44.14 -3.80 3.88
C GLY A 50 43.69 -2.96 5.11
N ASP A 51 43.59 -3.58 6.31
CA ASP A 51 43.58 -2.95 7.66
C ASP A 51 42.49 -1.92 8.08
N SER A 52 42.10 -1.75 9.36
CA SER A 52 42.18 -2.57 10.59
C SER A 52 41.15 -2.08 11.65
N ALA A 53 41.10 -2.68 12.85
CA ALA A 53 39.98 -2.60 13.81
C ALA A 53 39.96 -1.44 14.84
N SER A 54 38.76 -1.12 15.38
CA SER A 54 38.43 -0.83 16.80
C SER A 54 36.93 -0.42 16.89
N ASN A 55 36.02 -0.96 17.72
CA ASN A 55 35.90 -1.28 19.17
C ASN A 55 35.55 -0.11 20.11
N THR A 56 34.43 -0.31 20.85
CA THR A 56 34.10 0.22 22.21
C THR A 56 33.94 1.76 22.38
N THR A 57 33.22 2.38 23.32
CA THR A 57 32.12 2.13 24.30
C THR A 57 31.65 3.53 24.82
N GLU A 58 30.60 3.81 25.63
CA GLU A 58 29.50 3.06 26.27
C GLU A 58 28.25 3.96 26.49
N ASP A 59 27.41 3.63 27.49
CA ASP A 59 26.43 4.44 28.24
C ASP A 59 25.00 4.78 27.72
N THR A 60 23.91 4.63 28.49
CA THR A 60 23.45 3.76 29.61
C THR A 60 22.07 4.27 30.08
N SER A 61 21.21 3.35 30.59
CA SER A 61 19.91 3.53 31.31
C SER A 61 18.66 3.81 30.43
N ILE A 62 17.39 3.61 30.85
CA ILE A 62 16.76 3.27 32.16
C ILE A 62 15.83 2.01 32.05
N SER A 63 15.62 1.34 33.19
CA SER A 63 14.50 0.48 33.67
C SER A 63 13.16 0.47 32.88
N ASN A 64 12.37 -0.63 32.81
CA ASN A 64 12.01 -1.66 33.82
C ASN A 64 11.97 -3.07 33.20
N LYS A 65 12.54 -4.14 33.78
CA LYS A 65 12.06 -4.99 34.91
C LYS A 65 10.62 -5.54 34.69
N SER A 66 10.35 -6.85 34.80
CA SER A 66 10.94 -7.87 35.70
C SER A 66 10.96 -9.32 35.16
N GLN A 67 12.01 -10.08 35.54
CA GLN A 67 12.06 -11.52 35.95
C GLN A 67 11.37 -12.62 35.09
N SER A 68 11.83 -13.88 34.96
CA SER A 68 13.11 -14.60 35.19
C SER A 68 12.91 -16.06 34.64
N ASN A 69 13.90 -16.96 34.47
CA ASN A 69 15.33 -16.91 34.76
C ASN A 69 16.15 -17.92 33.89
N SER A 70 17.46 -17.66 33.80
CA SER A 70 18.64 -18.56 33.91
C SER A 70 18.54 -20.09 33.61
N ALA A 71 19.50 -20.75 32.91
CA ALA A 71 20.62 -20.29 32.09
C ALA A 71 21.33 -21.47 31.34
N ARG A 72 22.23 -21.07 30.43
CA ARG A 72 23.53 -21.69 30.09
C ARG A 72 23.62 -22.72 28.94
N ARG A 73 24.52 -22.39 28.02
CA ARG A 73 25.10 -23.24 26.96
C ARG A 73 26.11 -24.22 27.60
N THR A 74 26.35 -25.39 26.99
CA THR A 74 27.60 -25.65 26.21
C THR A 74 27.66 -27.03 25.54
N LEU A 75 28.49 -27.05 24.50
CA LEU A 75 29.05 -28.12 23.67
C LEU A 75 29.43 -29.48 24.33
N ALA A 76 29.40 -30.52 23.47
CA ALA A 76 30.37 -31.62 23.34
C ALA A 76 30.14 -33.02 24.01
N LYS A 77 30.48 -34.03 23.20
CA LYS A 77 30.90 -35.43 23.48
C LYS A 77 29.87 -36.48 23.96
N SER A 78 29.54 -37.35 23.00
CA SER A 78 29.63 -38.83 23.05
C SER A 78 29.78 -39.52 24.42
N SER A 79 28.85 -40.44 24.71
CA SER A 79 29.14 -41.74 25.35
C SER A 79 28.07 -42.76 24.98
N VAL A 80 28.48 -44.03 24.84
CA VAL A 80 27.64 -45.14 24.33
C VAL A 80 27.14 -46.03 25.49
N SER A 81 25.81 -46.16 25.60
CA SER A 81 25.09 -47.30 26.23
C SER A 81 25.32 -47.58 27.74
N PRO A 82 24.55 -48.48 28.40
CA PRO A 82 23.41 -49.28 27.93
C PRO A 82 22.09 -49.13 28.72
N ILE A 83 20.99 -49.47 28.04
CA ILE A 83 19.79 -50.19 28.49
C ILE A 83 19.41 -50.07 29.99
N SER A 84 18.30 -49.37 30.28
CA SER A 84 17.36 -49.82 31.32
C SER A 84 15.92 -49.81 30.79
N SER A 85 15.28 -50.98 30.82
CA SER A 85 13.95 -51.22 30.23
C SER A 85 12.83 -50.87 31.22
N LYS A 86 12.51 -49.57 31.35
CA LYS A 86 11.31 -49.16 32.09
C LYS A 86 10.03 -49.52 31.32
N ARG A 87 9.52 -50.71 31.66
CA ARG A 87 8.22 -51.26 31.26
C ARG A 87 7.10 -50.31 31.72
N LEU A 88 6.46 -49.59 30.81
CA LEU A 88 5.23 -48.85 31.10
C LEU A 88 4.10 -49.85 31.40
N SER A 89 3.81 -50.02 32.68
CA SER A 89 2.66 -50.81 33.14
C SER A 89 1.38 -50.02 32.88
N SER A 90 0.53 -50.51 31.98
CA SER A 90 -0.80 -49.95 31.76
C SER A 90 -1.83 -50.68 32.61
N THR A 91 -1.97 -50.28 33.87
CA THR A 91 -3.14 -50.60 34.68
C THR A 91 -4.34 -49.81 34.14
N LEU A 92 -5.23 -50.50 33.42
CA LEU A 92 -6.59 -50.03 33.13
C LEU A 92 -7.59 -51.09 33.60
N PRO A 93 -8.80 -50.70 34.04
CA PRO A 93 -9.71 -51.62 34.74
C PRO A 93 -10.29 -52.68 33.81
N ALA A 94 -10.48 -53.90 34.34
CA ALA A 94 -11.32 -54.90 33.70
C ALA A 94 -12.77 -54.37 33.63
N GLY A 95 -13.34 -54.24 32.43
CA GLY A 95 -14.74 -53.81 32.26
C GLY A 95 -15.09 -53.12 30.94
N SER A 96 -14.11 -52.60 30.18
CA SER A 96 -14.39 -51.94 28.90
C SER A 96 -14.13 -52.86 27.70
N THR A 97 -15.18 -53.51 27.19
CA THR A 97 -15.16 -54.20 25.88
C THR A 97 -15.08 -53.19 24.74
N LEU A 98 -13.89 -52.64 24.51
CA LEU A 98 -13.59 -51.86 23.31
C LEU A 98 -13.77 -52.75 22.07
N ARG A 99 -14.66 -52.31 21.17
CA ARG A 99 -14.98 -52.95 19.88
C ARG A 99 -13.70 -53.46 19.18
N PRO A 100 -13.69 -54.67 18.58
CA PRO A 100 -12.50 -55.25 17.94
C PRO A 100 -11.81 -54.31 16.94
N GLU A 101 -12.58 -53.47 16.25
CA GLU A 101 -12.08 -52.47 15.29
C GLU A 101 -11.20 -51.41 15.95
N ASN A 102 -11.51 -50.97 17.17
CA ASN A 102 -10.68 -50.02 17.93
C ASN A 102 -9.37 -50.67 18.39
N GLN A 103 -9.41 -51.94 18.79
CA GLN A 103 -8.20 -52.70 19.12
C GLN A 103 -7.32 -52.92 17.88
N TYR A 104 -7.94 -53.23 16.74
CA TYR A 104 -7.25 -53.36 15.46
C TYR A 104 -6.64 -52.02 15.00
N ALA A 105 -7.37 -50.91 15.11
CA ALA A 105 -6.87 -49.58 14.79
C ALA A 105 -5.65 -49.19 15.66
N MET A 106 -5.70 -49.45 16.98
CA MET A 106 -4.56 -49.23 17.86
C MET A 106 -3.37 -50.15 17.54
N LYS A 107 -3.60 -51.44 17.28
CA LYS A 107 -2.54 -52.38 16.86
C LYS A 107 -1.93 -51.98 15.51
N LYS A 108 -2.73 -51.54 14.53
CA LYS A 108 -2.29 -51.05 13.22
C LYS A 108 -1.45 -49.77 13.36
N LYS A 109 -1.88 -48.80 14.17
CA LYS A 109 -1.13 -47.57 14.47
C LYS A 109 0.21 -47.89 15.16
N ARG A 110 0.21 -48.83 16.12
CA ARG A 110 1.42 -49.30 16.80
C ARG A 110 2.37 -50.03 15.85
N TYR A 111 1.86 -50.89 14.96
CA TYR A 111 2.65 -51.56 13.93
C TYR A 111 3.31 -50.57 12.95
N LEU A 112 2.58 -49.55 12.50
CA LEU A 112 3.14 -48.51 11.63
C LEU A 112 4.24 -47.70 12.34
N LEU A 113 4.08 -47.41 13.64
CA LEU A 113 5.13 -46.77 14.45
C LEU A 113 6.37 -47.67 14.60
N LEU A 114 6.21 -48.95 14.94
CA LEU A 114 7.34 -49.89 15.02
C LEU A 114 8.02 -50.08 13.66
N LYS A 115 7.26 -50.15 12.56
CA LYS A 115 7.81 -50.24 11.20
C LYS A 115 8.65 -49.01 10.86
N LYS A 116 8.17 -47.80 11.22
CA LYS A 116 8.93 -46.56 11.03
C LYS A 116 10.20 -46.54 11.90
N GLU A 117 10.10 -46.90 13.17
CA GLU A 117 11.24 -46.94 14.09
C GLU A 117 12.30 -47.96 13.63
N LEU A 118 11.88 -49.09 13.06
CA LEU A 118 12.76 -50.08 12.45
C LEU A 118 13.49 -49.51 11.21
N THR A 119 12.78 -48.83 10.30
CA THR A 119 13.42 -48.19 9.13
C THR A 119 14.35 -47.05 9.52
N ASP A 120 14.00 -46.27 10.55
CA ASP A 120 14.83 -45.16 11.04
C ASP A 120 16.13 -45.71 11.69
N LYS A 121 16.03 -46.82 12.45
CA LYS A 121 17.20 -47.53 13.01
C LYS A 121 18.06 -48.21 11.94
N GLN A 122 17.45 -48.84 10.94
CA GLN A 122 18.18 -49.44 9.82
C GLN A 122 18.95 -48.37 9.03
N LYS A 123 18.33 -47.20 8.80
CA LYS A 123 19.00 -46.07 8.16
C LYS A 123 20.18 -45.58 9.01
N ALA A 124 20.00 -45.37 10.31
CA ALA A 124 21.09 -44.95 11.20
C ALA A 124 22.26 -45.96 11.22
N ALA A 125 21.98 -47.27 11.17
CA ALA A 125 23.01 -48.30 11.05
C ALA A 125 23.74 -48.26 9.71
N GLN A 126 23.02 -48.00 8.60
CA GLN A 126 23.63 -47.84 7.28
C GLN A 126 24.49 -46.58 7.18
N ASP A 127 24.02 -45.46 7.75
CA ASP A 127 24.76 -44.20 7.78
C ASP A 127 26.06 -44.36 8.59
N LEU A 128 26.01 -45.02 9.76
CA LEU A 128 27.21 -45.38 10.55
C LEU A 128 28.17 -46.31 9.80
N TYR A 129 27.67 -47.31 9.06
CA TYR A 129 28.50 -48.18 8.23
C TYR A 129 29.22 -47.38 7.13
N ASN A 130 28.50 -46.47 6.47
CA ASN A 130 29.06 -45.59 5.44
C ASN A 130 30.13 -44.65 6.04
N GLU A 131 29.90 -44.09 7.22
CA GLU A 131 30.88 -43.28 7.95
C GLU A 131 32.13 -44.07 8.32
N MET A 132 31.99 -45.30 8.82
CA MET A 132 33.14 -46.18 9.11
C MET A 132 33.92 -46.55 7.84
N SER A 133 33.25 -46.82 6.72
CA SER A 133 33.92 -47.07 5.44
C SER A 133 34.72 -45.84 4.98
N GLN A 134 34.10 -44.66 4.99
CA GLN A 134 34.79 -43.41 4.64
C GLN A 134 35.95 -43.10 5.60
N LEU A 135 35.82 -43.43 6.89
CA LEU A 135 36.88 -43.24 7.88
C LEU A 135 38.05 -44.19 7.61
N ARG A 136 37.78 -45.46 7.29
CA ARG A 136 38.80 -46.43 6.85
C ARG A 136 39.53 -45.94 5.59
N ASP A 137 38.80 -45.50 4.57
CA ASP A 137 39.40 -45.04 3.31
C ASP A 137 40.25 -43.78 3.52
N LYS A 138 39.82 -42.85 4.38
CA LYS A 138 40.64 -41.70 4.81
C LYS A 138 41.89 -42.13 5.60
N LEU A 139 41.79 -43.16 6.46
CA LEU A 139 42.91 -43.67 7.25
C LEU A 139 43.98 -44.30 6.35
N ILE A 140 43.56 -45.07 5.35
CA ILE A 140 44.42 -45.67 4.31
C ILE A 140 45.06 -44.56 3.46
N THR A 141 44.28 -43.56 3.03
CA THR A 141 44.79 -42.42 2.24
C THR A 141 45.85 -41.61 3.01
N ASN A 142 45.74 -41.55 4.34
CA ASN A 142 46.71 -40.92 5.23
C ASN A 142 47.91 -41.82 5.59
N GLY A 143 48.08 -42.97 4.93
CA GLY A 143 49.26 -43.84 5.07
C GLY A 143 49.26 -44.76 6.29
N ALA A 144 48.16 -44.87 7.03
CA ALA A 144 48.04 -45.84 8.11
C ALA A 144 47.73 -47.26 7.58
N ARG A 145 48.13 -48.31 8.32
CA ARG A 145 47.80 -49.69 7.96
C ARG A 145 46.29 -49.92 7.97
N ASP A 146 45.79 -50.64 6.97
CA ASP A 146 44.37 -51.02 6.85
C ASP A 146 43.90 -51.78 8.11
N PRO A 147 42.89 -51.30 8.85
CA PRO A 147 42.30 -52.00 9.99
C PRO A 147 41.61 -53.34 9.65
N GLY A 148 41.42 -53.63 8.36
CA GLY A 148 40.72 -54.81 7.86
C GLY A 148 39.41 -54.44 7.15
N LYS A 149 38.86 -55.41 6.42
CA LYS A 149 37.57 -55.23 5.74
C LYS A 149 36.44 -55.19 6.77
N VAL A 150 35.66 -54.10 6.76
CA VAL A 150 34.39 -54.04 7.48
C VAL A 150 33.44 -55.05 6.82
N GLU A 151 32.81 -55.93 7.62
CA GLU A 151 31.89 -56.94 7.10
C GLU A 151 30.73 -56.30 6.34
N THR A 152 30.45 -56.77 5.13
CA THR A 152 29.36 -56.27 4.30
C THR A 152 28.01 -56.62 4.92
N LEU A 153 27.41 -55.63 5.61
CA LEU A 153 26.07 -55.73 6.21
C LEU A 153 24.98 -55.92 5.16
N LYS A 154 24.69 -57.18 4.82
CA LYS A 154 23.51 -57.57 4.04
C LYS A 154 22.24 -57.44 4.91
N PHE A 155 21.64 -56.26 4.92
CA PHE A 155 20.31 -56.06 5.52
C PHE A 155 19.19 -56.62 4.64
N GLU A 156 19.00 -57.93 4.69
CA GLU A 156 17.96 -58.63 3.92
C GLU A 156 16.59 -58.56 4.63
N VAL A 157 15.93 -57.41 4.55
CA VAL A 157 14.54 -57.23 5.01
C VAL A 157 13.60 -57.22 3.81
N GLY A 158 13.15 -58.40 3.40
CA GLY A 158 11.98 -58.54 2.52
C GLY A 158 12.25 -58.63 1.03
N SER A 159 13.12 -59.54 0.59
CA SER A 159 13.02 -60.13 -0.75
C SER A 159 13.33 -61.62 -0.69
N LYS A 160 12.32 -62.47 -0.92
CA LYS A 160 12.55 -63.91 -1.11
C LYS A 160 13.08 -64.13 -2.52
N HIS A 161 14.40 -64.18 -2.67
CA HIS A 161 15.02 -64.75 -3.86
C HIS A 161 15.40 -66.20 -3.55
N PHE A 162 14.63 -67.14 -4.11
CA PHE A 162 15.09 -68.52 -4.20
C PHE A 162 16.20 -68.56 -5.25
N PRO A 163 17.39 -69.12 -4.96
CA PRO A 163 18.30 -69.50 -6.04
C PRO A 163 17.65 -70.64 -6.85
N PRO A 164 17.91 -70.74 -8.17
CA PRO A 164 17.45 -71.88 -8.95
C PRO A 164 18.12 -73.15 -8.42
N ALA A 165 17.32 -74.10 -7.97
CA ALA A 165 17.81 -75.44 -7.66
C ALA A 165 18.10 -76.15 -8.99
N GLU A 166 19.37 -76.35 -9.30
CA GLU A 166 19.77 -77.31 -10.34
C GLU A 166 19.32 -78.72 -9.90
N PRO A 167 18.49 -79.43 -10.67
CA PRO A 167 18.25 -80.84 -10.45
C PRO A 167 19.41 -81.64 -11.06
N SER A 168 20.53 -81.67 -10.35
CA SER A 168 21.60 -82.63 -10.64
C SER A 168 21.17 -84.04 -10.20
N TYR A 169 21.66 -85.04 -10.93
CA TYR A 169 21.48 -86.49 -10.74
C TYR A 169 20.07 -87.08 -10.95
N ASN A 170 19.92 -87.81 -12.07
CA ASN A 170 19.60 -89.25 -12.04
C ASN A 170 19.77 -89.90 -13.43
N GLU A 171 21.01 -90.01 -13.91
CA GLU A 171 21.35 -90.70 -15.18
C GLU A 171 22.29 -91.91 -14.97
N ALA A 172 22.21 -92.54 -13.79
CA ALA A 172 23.07 -93.68 -13.41
C ALA A 172 22.41 -95.06 -13.59
N ALA A 173 21.10 -95.13 -13.85
CA ALA A 173 20.35 -96.39 -13.81
C ALA A 173 20.30 -97.17 -15.15
N ASN A 174 20.54 -96.52 -16.30
CA ASN A 174 20.32 -97.15 -17.62
C ASN A 174 21.54 -97.86 -18.23
N VAL A 175 22.74 -97.67 -17.68
CA VAL A 175 23.99 -98.14 -18.31
C VAL A 175 24.18 -99.67 -18.24
N HIS A 176 23.51 -100.37 -17.30
CA HIS A 176 23.72 -101.81 -17.12
C HIS A 176 22.91 -102.72 -18.08
N MET A 177 21.95 -102.17 -18.83
CA MET A 177 21.09 -102.92 -19.77
C MET A 177 21.66 -103.02 -21.19
N GLU A 178 22.91 -102.64 -21.43
CA GLU A 178 23.50 -102.59 -22.79
C GLU A 178 24.32 -103.84 -23.19
N LYS A 179 24.54 -104.80 -22.28
CA LYS A 179 25.52 -105.89 -22.46
C LYS A 179 24.93 -107.29 -22.68
N LEU A 180 23.81 -107.37 -23.41
CA LEU A 180 23.14 -108.63 -23.79
C LEU A 180 22.90 -108.75 -25.31
N SER A 181 23.90 -108.43 -26.15
CA SER A 181 23.99 -109.03 -27.50
C SER A 181 24.21 -110.55 -27.45
N VAL A 182 24.54 -111.05 -26.25
CA VAL A 182 24.71 -112.45 -25.84
C VAL A 182 23.53 -113.34 -26.27
N GLY A 183 22.32 -112.81 -26.49
CA GLY A 183 21.16 -113.64 -26.86
C GLY A 183 21.43 -114.57 -28.05
N LYS A 184 21.98 -114.04 -29.16
CA LYS A 184 22.24 -114.83 -30.36
C LYS A 184 23.45 -115.77 -30.21
N GLU A 185 24.56 -115.27 -29.66
CA GLU A 185 25.79 -116.05 -29.43
C GLU A 185 25.56 -117.19 -28.42
N LEU A 186 24.73 -116.96 -27.39
CA LEU A 186 24.32 -117.95 -26.41
C LEU A 186 23.37 -119.00 -27.01
N LEU A 187 22.46 -118.58 -27.90
CA LEU A 187 21.56 -119.49 -28.60
C LEU A 187 22.36 -120.44 -29.51
N GLU A 188 23.30 -119.92 -30.30
CA GLU A 188 24.21 -120.71 -31.14
C GLU A 188 25.04 -121.68 -30.27
N THR A 189 25.65 -121.20 -29.18
CA THR A 189 26.42 -122.04 -28.23
C THR A 189 25.57 -123.13 -27.55
N LEU A 190 24.30 -122.83 -27.25
CA LEU A 190 23.37 -123.77 -26.63
C LEU A 190 22.92 -124.85 -27.62
N GLU A 191 22.62 -124.46 -28.86
CA GLU A 191 22.24 -125.40 -29.93
C GLU A 191 23.38 -126.38 -30.24
N ASP A 192 24.62 -125.89 -30.36
CA ASP A 192 25.80 -126.74 -30.58
C ASP A 192 25.98 -127.77 -29.46
N ARG A 193 25.90 -127.35 -28.19
CA ARG A 193 26.01 -128.25 -27.03
C ARG A 193 24.87 -129.27 -26.95
N LEU A 194 23.65 -128.87 -27.30
CA LEU A 194 22.50 -129.77 -27.32
C LEU A 194 22.62 -130.83 -28.42
N ARG A 195 23.22 -130.51 -29.58
CA ARG A 195 23.52 -131.47 -30.65
C ARG A 195 24.70 -132.40 -30.31
N GLU A 196 25.72 -131.90 -29.60
CA GLU A 196 26.95 -132.64 -29.32
C GLU A 196 26.74 -133.85 -28.37
N ILE A 197 25.90 -133.70 -27.34
CA ILE A 197 25.72 -134.73 -26.30
C ILE A 197 25.06 -136.01 -26.86
N PRO A 198 23.90 -135.96 -27.55
CA PRO A 198 23.26 -137.17 -28.07
C PRO A 198 24.05 -137.78 -29.23
N LYS A 199 24.73 -136.94 -30.04
CA LYS A 199 25.62 -137.40 -31.10
C LYS A 199 26.71 -138.33 -30.55
N LYS A 200 27.43 -137.93 -29.49
CA LYS A 200 28.47 -138.78 -28.88
C LYS A 200 27.93 -140.13 -28.36
N LEU A 201 26.70 -140.13 -27.84
CA LEU A 201 26.06 -141.35 -27.37
C LEU A 201 25.68 -142.28 -28.54
N ARG A 202 25.12 -141.70 -29.62
CA ARG A 202 24.80 -142.41 -30.86
C ARG A 202 26.05 -142.96 -31.55
N ASP A 203 27.12 -142.17 -31.66
CA ASP A 203 28.40 -142.61 -32.24
C ASP A 203 28.94 -143.86 -31.51
N PHE A 204 28.86 -143.88 -30.16
CA PHE A 204 29.24 -145.03 -29.34
C PHE A 204 28.33 -146.25 -29.53
N CYS A 205 27.01 -146.06 -29.57
CA CYS A 205 26.05 -147.14 -29.84
C CYS A 205 26.24 -147.72 -31.25
N GLN A 206 26.55 -146.88 -32.25
CA GLN A 206 26.82 -147.30 -33.62
C GLN A 206 28.11 -148.13 -33.69
N GLU A 207 29.19 -147.70 -33.01
CA GLU A 207 30.42 -148.50 -32.92
C GLU A 207 30.14 -149.86 -32.27
N LEU A 208 29.35 -149.94 -31.20
CA LEU A 208 29.02 -151.19 -30.53
C LEU A 208 28.26 -152.16 -31.46
N LEU A 209 27.25 -151.69 -32.20
CA LEU A 209 26.51 -152.48 -33.18
C LEU A 209 27.36 -152.83 -34.41
N GLU A 210 28.36 -152.03 -34.75
CA GLU A 210 29.34 -152.36 -35.78
C GLU A 210 30.29 -153.47 -35.30
N LYS A 211 30.82 -153.40 -34.06
CA LYS A 211 31.61 -154.51 -33.47
C LYS A 211 30.79 -155.80 -33.37
N GLN A 212 29.52 -155.70 -32.98
CA GLN A 212 28.65 -156.87 -32.86
C GLN A 212 28.33 -157.49 -34.23
N SER A 213 28.04 -156.68 -35.25
CA SER A 213 27.85 -157.16 -36.62
C SER A 213 29.12 -157.78 -37.20
N ASN A 214 30.30 -157.20 -36.94
CA ASN A 214 31.60 -157.80 -37.28
C ASN A 214 31.84 -159.14 -36.56
N PHE A 215 31.41 -159.28 -35.30
CA PHE A 215 31.49 -160.55 -34.57
C PHE A 215 30.54 -161.62 -35.15
N VAL A 216 29.30 -161.24 -35.48
CA VAL A 216 28.34 -162.12 -36.16
C VAL A 216 28.91 -162.60 -37.50
N ALA A 217 29.45 -161.69 -38.32
CA ALA A 217 30.11 -162.02 -39.58
C ALA A 217 31.31 -162.96 -39.38
N PHE A 218 32.16 -162.69 -38.39
CA PHE A 218 33.30 -163.56 -38.06
C PHE A 218 32.86 -164.98 -37.69
N VAL A 219 31.83 -165.15 -36.85
CA VAL A 219 31.33 -166.49 -36.48
C VAL A 219 30.74 -167.20 -37.71
N THR A 220 29.96 -166.51 -38.55
CA THR A 220 29.42 -167.09 -39.78
C THR A 220 30.52 -167.56 -40.74
N THR A 221 31.53 -166.71 -41.02
CA THR A 221 32.58 -167.03 -41.99
C THR A 221 33.67 -167.98 -41.46
N HIS A 222 34.03 -167.93 -40.17
CA HIS A 222 35.15 -168.75 -39.63
C HIS A 222 34.72 -170.00 -38.85
N LEU A 223 33.51 -170.07 -38.28
CA LEU A 223 33.04 -171.28 -37.61
C LEU A 223 32.06 -172.09 -38.46
N ILE A 224 31.12 -171.44 -39.15
CA ILE A 224 30.10 -172.16 -39.92
C ILE A 224 30.63 -172.56 -41.30
N GLU A 225 31.10 -171.61 -42.12
CA GLU A 225 31.59 -171.92 -43.47
C GLU A 225 32.83 -172.84 -43.48
N ALA A 226 33.75 -172.69 -42.52
CA ALA A 226 34.91 -173.57 -42.38
C ALA A 226 34.56 -175.02 -41.98
N SER A 227 33.32 -175.29 -41.54
CA SER A 227 32.85 -176.62 -41.14
C SER A 227 32.13 -177.39 -42.26
N SER A 228 31.89 -176.77 -43.43
CA SER A 228 31.08 -177.38 -44.50
C SER A 228 31.85 -178.27 -45.50
N GLU A 229 33.14 -178.55 -45.29
CA GLU A 229 33.96 -179.31 -46.26
C GLU A 229 33.94 -180.84 -46.11
N VAL A 230 33.20 -181.42 -45.15
CA VAL A 230 33.12 -182.89 -44.97
C VAL A 230 31.66 -183.36 -44.84
N ASN A 231 31.30 -184.39 -45.61
CA ASN A 231 29.94 -184.92 -45.72
C ASN A 231 29.50 -185.69 -44.46
N GLU A 232 28.58 -185.10 -43.67
CA GLU A 232 27.47 -185.72 -42.90
C GLU A 232 26.58 -184.56 -42.37
N PRO A 233 25.25 -184.73 -42.19
CA PRO A 233 24.35 -183.61 -41.89
C PRO A 233 24.31 -183.26 -40.39
N ASP A 234 25.24 -182.43 -39.93
CA ASP A 234 25.35 -182.08 -38.52
C ASP A 234 24.28 -181.05 -38.09
N HIS A 235 23.23 -181.53 -37.42
CA HIS A 235 22.01 -180.77 -37.09
C HIS A 235 22.29 -179.54 -36.19
N ALA A 236 23.42 -179.52 -35.48
CA ALA A 236 23.85 -178.44 -34.59
C ALA A 236 24.16 -177.13 -35.35
N ASN A 237 24.74 -177.20 -36.55
CA ASN A 237 25.11 -176.00 -37.32
C ASN A 237 23.88 -175.17 -37.74
N SER A 238 22.76 -175.84 -38.05
CA SER A 238 21.50 -175.15 -38.43
C SER A 238 20.91 -174.31 -37.29
N GLU A 239 21.02 -174.76 -36.04
CA GLU A 239 20.52 -174.01 -34.89
C GLU A 239 21.40 -172.78 -34.59
N VAL A 240 22.72 -172.88 -34.78
CA VAL A 240 23.66 -171.76 -34.62
C VAL A 240 23.43 -170.70 -35.69
N ILE A 241 23.23 -171.09 -36.97
CA ILE A 241 22.86 -170.18 -38.06
C ILE A 241 21.58 -169.42 -37.71
N MET A 242 20.51 -170.13 -37.30
CA MET A 242 19.23 -169.48 -36.96
C MET A 242 19.38 -168.46 -35.81
N LYS A 243 20.21 -168.75 -34.80
CA LYS A 243 20.51 -167.82 -33.70
C LYS A 243 21.31 -166.60 -34.16
N LEU A 244 22.26 -166.76 -35.09
CA LEU A 244 22.98 -165.64 -35.70
C LEU A 244 22.07 -164.76 -36.57
N GLU A 245 21.16 -165.34 -37.34
CA GLU A 245 20.15 -164.60 -38.11
C GLU A 245 19.17 -163.82 -37.21
N VAL A 246 18.80 -164.38 -36.05
CA VAL A 246 18.02 -163.66 -35.03
C VAL A 246 18.83 -162.47 -34.50
N HIS A 247 20.08 -162.67 -34.08
CA HIS A 247 20.93 -161.58 -33.57
C HIS A 247 21.29 -160.52 -34.61
N GLN A 248 21.37 -160.88 -35.90
CA GLN A 248 21.54 -159.92 -36.99
C GLN A 248 20.27 -159.07 -37.17
N ARG A 249 19.09 -159.70 -37.19
CA ARG A 249 17.80 -158.96 -37.22
C ARG A 249 17.59 -158.08 -36.00
N GLU A 250 18.04 -158.51 -34.81
CA GLU A 250 18.05 -157.69 -33.60
C GLU A 250 19.01 -156.50 -33.74
N ASN A 251 20.19 -156.67 -34.34
CA ASN A 251 21.11 -155.57 -34.64
C ASN A 251 20.50 -154.55 -35.60
N ASP A 252 19.88 -155.01 -36.69
CA ASP A 252 19.27 -154.14 -37.68
C ASP A 252 18.06 -153.39 -37.10
N ALA A 253 17.28 -154.03 -36.22
CA ALA A 253 16.22 -153.37 -35.45
C ALA A 253 16.76 -152.34 -34.44
N LEU A 254 17.91 -152.61 -33.79
CA LEU A 254 18.57 -151.65 -32.90
C LEU A 254 19.14 -150.44 -33.68
N ARG A 255 19.65 -150.64 -34.89
CA ARG A 255 20.07 -149.54 -35.80
C ARG A 255 18.89 -148.65 -36.17
N SER A 256 17.79 -149.24 -36.66
CA SER A 256 16.55 -148.48 -36.96
C SER A 256 16.06 -147.66 -35.76
N ARG A 257 16.16 -148.22 -34.55
CA ARG A 257 15.77 -147.51 -33.32
C ARG A 257 16.71 -146.36 -32.95
N ILE A 258 18.00 -146.45 -33.27
CA ILE A 258 18.96 -145.35 -33.11
C ILE A 258 18.65 -144.22 -34.10
N ASP A 259 18.29 -144.54 -35.34
CA ASP A 259 17.92 -143.56 -36.36
C ASP A 259 16.60 -142.85 -35.99
N GLU A 260 15.60 -143.59 -35.50
CA GLU A 260 14.35 -143.01 -34.95
C GLU A 260 14.64 -142.08 -33.75
N MET A 261 15.53 -142.49 -32.83
CA MET A 261 15.95 -141.64 -31.71
C MET A 261 16.66 -140.38 -32.18
N GLN A 262 17.52 -140.45 -33.21
CA GLN A 262 18.14 -139.28 -33.81
C GLN A 262 17.10 -138.29 -34.34
N GLU A 263 16.08 -138.77 -35.07
CA GLU A 263 15.05 -137.89 -35.63
C GLU A 263 14.23 -137.18 -34.52
N ILE A 264 13.93 -137.90 -33.43
CA ILE A 264 13.22 -137.35 -32.26
C ILE A 264 14.08 -136.31 -31.52
N GLU A 265 15.38 -136.60 -31.33
CA GLU A 265 16.33 -135.67 -30.72
C GLU A 265 16.48 -134.39 -31.53
N GLU A 266 16.69 -134.50 -32.85
CA GLU A 266 16.85 -133.34 -33.74
C GLU A 266 15.60 -132.47 -33.77
N LYS A 267 14.40 -133.07 -33.82
CA LYS A 267 13.11 -132.35 -33.70
C LYS A 267 13.00 -131.61 -32.36
N SER A 268 13.34 -132.28 -31.25
CA SER A 268 13.25 -131.72 -29.90
C SER A 268 14.23 -130.55 -29.69
N ILE A 269 15.45 -130.68 -30.20
CA ILE A 269 16.46 -129.61 -30.16
C ILE A 269 16.00 -128.42 -31.02
N ALA A 270 15.52 -128.66 -32.24
CA ALA A 270 15.03 -127.61 -33.12
C ALA A 270 13.80 -126.87 -32.56
N GLU A 271 12.91 -127.56 -31.84
CA GLU A 271 11.80 -126.93 -31.13
C GLU A 271 12.28 -126.08 -29.95
N LEU A 272 13.17 -126.61 -29.10
CA LEU A 272 13.73 -125.88 -27.98
C LEU A 272 14.47 -124.62 -28.43
N THR A 273 15.35 -124.72 -29.43
CA THR A 273 16.06 -123.57 -30.02
C THR A 273 15.07 -122.52 -30.56
N ARG A 274 13.99 -122.93 -31.23
CA ARG A 274 12.97 -122.01 -31.73
C ARG A 274 12.24 -121.28 -30.60
N ASN A 275 11.91 -121.98 -29.52
CA ASN A 275 11.23 -121.40 -28.35
C ASN A 275 12.15 -120.42 -27.59
N VAL A 276 13.42 -120.78 -27.38
CA VAL A 276 14.41 -119.87 -26.76
C VAL A 276 14.65 -118.64 -27.62
N LYS A 277 14.72 -118.79 -28.96
CA LYS A 277 14.83 -117.67 -29.89
C LYS A 277 13.65 -116.71 -29.79
N HIS A 278 12.41 -117.22 -29.80
CA HIS A 278 11.20 -116.40 -29.66
C HIS A 278 11.23 -115.56 -28.38
N LEU A 279 11.63 -116.16 -27.25
CA LEU A 279 11.75 -115.47 -25.97
C LEU A 279 12.80 -114.35 -25.99
N ILE A 280 13.91 -114.55 -26.71
CA ILE A 280 14.93 -113.50 -26.94
C ILE A 280 14.35 -112.36 -27.77
N ASP A 281 13.69 -112.67 -28.89
CA ASP A 281 13.08 -111.69 -29.80
C ASP A 281 12.01 -110.84 -29.07
N GLU A 282 11.15 -111.45 -28.24
CA GLU A 282 10.15 -110.76 -27.40
C GLU A 282 10.78 -109.85 -26.33
N TYR A 283 11.88 -110.29 -25.72
CA TYR A 283 12.62 -109.50 -24.74
C TYR A 283 13.29 -108.28 -25.39
N GLU A 284 13.93 -108.46 -26.55
CA GLU A 284 14.53 -107.36 -27.31
C GLU A 284 13.47 -106.35 -27.79
N HIS A 285 12.32 -106.83 -28.28
CA HIS A 285 11.19 -105.98 -28.64
C HIS A 285 10.68 -105.15 -27.45
N SER A 286 10.50 -105.79 -26.29
CA SER A 286 10.07 -105.13 -25.05
C SER A 286 11.08 -104.06 -24.59
N ARG A 287 12.38 -104.37 -24.66
CA ARG A 287 13.48 -103.45 -24.35
C ARG A 287 13.53 -102.26 -25.31
N ALA A 288 13.30 -102.48 -26.60
CA ALA A 288 13.23 -101.40 -27.60
C ALA A 288 12.06 -100.44 -27.31
N LYS A 289 10.87 -100.98 -27.04
CA LYS A 289 9.67 -100.20 -26.69
C LYS A 289 9.85 -99.35 -25.43
N ILE A 290 10.55 -99.87 -24.41
CA ILE A 290 10.90 -99.12 -23.20
C ILE A 290 11.88 -97.97 -23.53
N LYS A 291 12.89 -98.20 -24.38
CA LYS A 291 13.80 -97.13 -24.84
C LYS A 291 13.04 -96.02 -25.59
N GLU A 292 12.11 -96.38 -26.46
CA GLU A 292 11.28 -95.42 -27.21
C GLU A 292 10.36 -94.59 -26.29
N LEU A 293 9.66 -95.23 -25.35
CA LEU A 293 8.81 -94.52 -24.38
C LEU A 293 9.61 -93.55 -23.50
N ASN A 294 10.78 -93.97 -23.03
CA ASN A 294 11.68 -93.10 -22.25
C ASN A 294 12.17 -91.90 -23.07
N ALA A 295 12.50 -92.09 -24.35
CA ALA A 295 12.90 -91.01 -25.25
C ALA A 295 11.74 -90.02 -25.50
N ALA A 296 10.52 -90.52 -25.72
CA ALA A 296 9.33 -89.69 -25.89
C ALA A 296 8.99 -88.89 -24.62
N GLU A 297 9.15 -89.49 -23.42
CA GLU A 297 8.93 -88.78 -22.16
C GLU A 297 10.01 -87.72 -21.91
N ALA A 298 11.28 -88.01 -22.22
CA ALA A 298 12.37 -87.04 -22.17
C ALA A 298 12.12 -85.86 -23.12
N GLN A 299 11.71 -86.12 -24.37
CA GLN A 299 11.33 -85.10 -25.34
C GLN A 299 10.15 -84.25 -24.85
N LYS A 300 9.12 -84.86 -24.24
CA LYS A 300 7.98 -84.14 -23.66
C LYS A 300 8.39 -83.24 -22.50
N LYS A 301 9.29 -83.70 -21.61
CA LYS A 301 9.87 -82.89 -20.53
C LYS A 301 10.66 -81.71 -21.10
N LEU A 302 11.52 -81.95 -22.10
CA LEU A 302 12.29 -80.89 -22.78
C LEU A 302 11.38 -79.85 -23.45
N GLN A 303 10.32 -80.28 -24.15
CA GLN A 303 9.35 -79.38 -24.77
C GLN A 303 8.59 -78.54 -23.72
N THR A 304 8.26 -79.13 -22.56
CA THR A 304 7.60 -78.42 -21.47
C THR A 304 8.52 -77.36 -20.85
N GLN A 305 9.80 -77.68 -20.66
CA GLN A 305 10.82 -76.73 -20.20
C GLN A 305 11.08 -75.61 -21.23
N LEU A 306 11.12 -75.93 -22.52
CA LEU A 306 11.26 -74.94 -23.59
C LEU A 306 10.06 -73.97 -23.61
N ASN A 307 8.83 -74.49 -23.48
CA ASN A 307 7.64 -73.65 -23.42
C ASN A 307 7.66 -72.74 -22.18
N ALA A 308 8.01 -73.25 -21.00
CA ALA A 308 8.11 -72.47 -19.77
C ALA A 308 9.18 -71.36 -19.88
N THR A 309 10.37 -71.66 -20.41
CA THR A 309 11.44 -70.66 -20.59
C THR A 309 11.08 -69.60 -21.64
N MET A 310 10.31 -69.95 -22.69
CA MET A 310 9.76 -68.97 -23.64
C MET A 310 8.72 -68.06 -22.98
N GLU A 311 7.83 -68.59 -22.14
CA GLU A 311 6.84 -67.80 -21.39
C GLU A 311 7.51 -66.86 -20.39
N GLU A 312 8.50 -67.35 -19.61
CA GLU A 312 9.30 -66.52 -18.71
C GLU A 312 9.99 -65.37 -19.47
N LEU A 313 10.68 -65.67 -20.59
CA LEU A 313 11.31 -64.67 -21.43
C LEU A 313 10.31 -63.64 -22.00
N GLN A 314 9.09 -64.07 -22.32
CA GLN A 314 8.03 -63.18 -22.77
C GLN A 314 7.56 -62.25 -21.66
N THR A 315 7.28 -62.77 -20.45
CA THR A 315 6.91 -61.91 -19.30
C THR A 315 8.03 -60.94 -18.94
N GLU A 316 9.30 -61.32 -19.09
CA GLU A 316 10.44 -60.44 -18.81
C GLU A 316 10.62 -59.36 -19.87
N LYS A 317 10.38 -59.67 -21.15
CA LYS A 317 10.28 -58.65 -22.22
C LYS A 317 9.18 -57.63 -21.93
N GLU A 318 8.01 -58.09 -21.46
CA GLU A 318 6.88 -57.22 -21.11
C GLU A 318 7.20 -56.33 -19.90
N LYS A 319 7.76 -56.90 -18.81
CA LYS A 319 8.25 -56.13 -17.65
C LYS A 319 9.29 -55.09 -18.04
N ASN A 320 10.25 -55.45 -18.90
CA ASN A 320 11.28 -54.55 -19.42
C ASN A 320 10.66 -53.40 -20.23
N ASN A 321 9.68 -53.69 -21.10
CA ASN A 321 8.96 -52.65 -21.85
C ASN A 321 8.16 -51.72 -20.92
N GLN A 322 7.44 -52.26 -19.93
CA GLN A 322 6.77 -51.44 -18.90
C GLN A 322 7.75 -50.62 -18.05
N SER A 323 8.98 -51.11 -17.84
CA SER A 323 10.05 -50.39 -17.14
C SER A 323 10.59 -49.22 -17.99
N LYS A 324 10.88 -49.47 -19.27
CA LYS A 324 11.30 -48.44 -20.25
C LYS A 324 10.26 -47.34 -20.41
N GLU A 325 8.97 -47.69 -20.43
CA GLU A 325 7.89 -46.71 -20.55
C GLU A 325 7.75 -45.86 -19.28
N ARG A 326 7.81 -46.47 -18.10
CA ARG A 326 7.89 -45.73 -16.82
C ARG A 326 9.11 -44.80 -16.78
N LEU A 327 10.27 -45.24 -17.27
CA LEU A 327 11.47 -44.42 -17.35
C LEU A 327 11.25 -43.19 -18.24
N ARG A 328 10.72 -43.35 -19.46
CA ARG A 328 10.36 -42.24 -20.37
C ARG A 328 9.39 -41.25 -19.75
N GLN A 329 8.39 -41.73 -19.01
CA GLN A 329 7.44 -40.87 -18.30
C GLN A 329 8.13 -40.06 -17.20
N THR A 330 9.00 -40.69 -16.39
CA THR A 330 9.78 -39.97 -15.38
C THR A 330 10.77 -38.97 -15.98
N GLU A 331 11.38 -39.27 -17.12
CA GLU A 331 12.28 -38.37 -17.84
C GLU A 331 11.53 -37.16 -18.42
N SER A 332 10.33 -37.37 -18.97
CA SER A 332 9.44 -36.29 -19.41
C SER A 332 9.05 -35.36 -18.26
N LEU A 333 8.69 -35.92 -17.10
CA LEU A 333 8.38 -35.13 -15.90
C LEU A 333 9.60 -34.37 -15.38
N LEU A 334 10.79 -35.00 -15.36
CA LEU A 334 12.04 -34.36 -14.98
C LEU A 334 12.40 -33.20 -15.93
N GLN A 335 12.16 -33.37 -17.23
CA GLN A 335 12.41 -32.31 -18.21
C GLN A 335 11.44 -31.13 -18.04
N LYS A 336 10.15 -31.39 -17.76
CA LYS A 336 9.16 -30.34 -17.41
C LYS A 336 9.51 -29.63 -16.09
N ALA A 337 10.02 -30.34 -15.10
CA ALA A 337 10.54 -29.72 -13.87
C ALA A 337 11.75 -28.81 -14.17
N ARG A 338 12.67 -29.26 -15.03
CA ARG A 338 13.85 -28.48 -15.46
C ARG A 338 13.53 -27.26 -16.32
N THR A 339 12.41 -27.21 -17.06
CA THR A 339 11.97 -25.97 -17.73
C THR A 339 11.36 -25.01 -16.72
N LYS A 340 10.46 -25.50 -15.86
CA LYS A 340 9.83 -24.70 -14.80
C LYS A 340 10.83 -24.09 -13.81
N ILE A 341 11.91 -24.79 -13.47
CA ILE A 341 13.00 -24.24 -12.65
C ILE A 341 13.63 -23.03 -13.35
N ARG A 342 13.99 -23.14 -14.64
CA ARG A 342 14.58 -22.03 -15.42
C ARG A 342 13.63 -20.85 -15.60
N GLU A 343 12.34 -21.10 -15.76
CA GLU A 343 11.30 -20.07 -15.80
C GLU A 343 11.25 -19.30 -14.46
N MET A 344 11.26 -20.01 -13.32
CA MET A 344 11.29 -19.39 -11.99
C MET A 344 12.61 -18.66 -11.72
N GLU A 345 13.76 -19.20 -12.14
CA GLU A 345 15.07 -18.53 -12.03
C GLU A 345 15.08 -17.21 -12.81
N THR A 346 14.53 -17.20 -14.03
CA THR A 346 14.39 -15.99 -14.85
C THR A 346 13.47 -14.97 -14.19
N GLN A 347 12.32 -15.41 -13.65
CA GLN A 347 11.40 -14.55 -12.91
C GLN A 347 12.06 -13.93 -11.67
N VAL A 348 12.85 -14.70 -10.91
CA VAL A 348 13.59 -14.20 -9.74
C VAL A 348 14.64 -13.16 -10.13
N MET A 349 15.29 -13.27 -11.30
CA MET A 349 16.18 -12.21 -11.78
C MET A 349 15.41 -10.94 -12.16
N ASN A 350 14.31 -11.06 -12.90
CA ASN A 350 13.45 -9.92 -13.28
C ASN A 350 12.91 -9.19 -12.03
N ASP A 351 12.45 -9.93 -11.02
CA ASP A 351 11.95 -9.34 -9.77
C ASP A 351 13.07 -8.68 -8.96
N LYS A 352 14.30 -9.23 -8.99
CA LYS A 352 15.48 -8.62 -8.37
C LYS A 352 15.84 -7.28 -9.03
N GLU A 353 15.82 -7.20 -10.36
CA GLU A 353 16.04 -5.96 -11.11
C GLU A 353 14.94 -4.92 -10.79
N LYS A 354 13.68 -5.35 -10.75
CA LYS A 354 12.54 -4.50 -10.36
C LYS A 354 12.67 -3.98 -8.92
N ILE A 355 13.14 -4.80 -7.98
CA ILE A 355 13.44 -4.38 -6.60
C ILE A 355 14.55 -3.33 -6.58
N GLN A 356 15.63 -3.51 -7.34
CA GLN A 356 16.71 -2.51 -7.44
C GLN A 356 16.22 -1.18 -8.05
N GLN A 357 15.38 -1.23 -9.08
CA GLN A 357 14.75 -0.05 -9.66
C GLN A 357 13.86 0.69 -8.65
N LEU A 358 13.02 -0.03 -7.89
CA LEU A 358 12.17 0.55 -6.86
C LEU A 358 12.99 1.15 -5.70
N GLN A 359 14.10 0.51 -5.30
CA GLN A 359 15.04 1.06 -4.31
C GLN A 359 15.73 2.34 -4.82
N GLY A 360 16.08 2.41 -6.10
CA GLY A 360 16.59 3.62 -6.74
C GLY A 360 15.57 4.77 -6.70
N ASN A 361 14.33 4.49 -7.13
CA ASN A 361 13.23 5.45 -7.09
C ASN A 361 12.93 5.93 -5.66
N MET A 362 12.95 5.03 -4.67
CA MET A 362 12.74 5.37 -3.26
C MET A 362 13.82 6.34 -2.75
N LYS A 363 15.10 6.11 -3.05
CA LYS A 363 16.19 7.03 -2.70
C LYS A 363 16.01 8.41 -3.35
N THR A 364 15.58 8.47 -4.61
CA THR A 364 15.29 9.74 -5.29
C THR A 364 14.15 10.50 -4.62
N MET A 365 13.05 9.81 -4.27
CA MET A 365 11.92 10.40 -3.54
C MET A 365 12.31 10.87 -2.13
N GLU A 366 13.14 10.10 -1.41
CA GLU A 366 13.67 10.48 -0.11
C GLU A 366 14.54 11.75 -0.19
N GLY A 367 15.37 11.86 -1.24
CA GLY A 367 16.13 13.07 -1.54
C GLY A 367 15.24 14.29 -1.83
N GLN A 368 14.19 14.12 -2.65
CA GLN A 368 13.23 15.17 -2.93
C GLN A 368 12.44 15.62 -1.68
N MET A 369 12.09 14.68 -0.78
CA MET A 369 11.47 15.01 0.51
C MET A 369 12.41 15.87 1.36
N LYS A 370 13.65 15.43 1.59
CA LYS A 370 14.63 16.21 2.38
C LYS A 370 14.88 17.61 1.81
N GLN A 371 14.86 17.75 0.48
CA GLN A 371 14.96 19.06 -0.17
C GLN A 371 13.71 19.93 0.05
N LYS A 372 12.51 19.35 0.01
CA LYS A 372 11.25 20.06 0.34
C LYS A 372 11.18 20.47 1.80
N ASP A 373 11.59 19.60 2.72
CA ASP A 373 11.62 19.88 4.16
C ASP A 373 12.56 21.07 4.45
N LEU A 374 13.77 21.06 3.86
CA LEU A 374 14.71 22.17 3.95
C LEU A 374 14.14 23.49 3.36
N ALA A 375 13.41 23.41 2.25
CA ALA A 375 12.77 24.58 1.64
C ALA A 375 11.60 25.13 2.50
N ILE A 376 10.86 24.26 3.17
CA ILE A 376 9.82 24.63 4.13
C ILE A 376 10.44 25.29 5.36
N ASP A 377 11.52 24.75 5.92
CA ASP A 377 12.26 25.33 7.05
C ASP A 377 12.80 26.74 6.74
N ILE A 378 13.33 26.96 5.54
CA ILE A 378 13.78 28.29 5.09
C ILE A 378 12.58 29.24 5.00
N ARG A 379 11.48 28.82 4.35
CA ARG A 379 10.27 29.63 4.22
C ARG A 379 9.64 29.97 5.57
N LEU A 380 9.67 29.04 6.53
CA LEU A 380 9.18 29.24 7.90
C LEU A 380 10.00 30.30 8.63
N LYS A 381 11.34 30.26 8.52
CA LYS A 381 12.24 31.27 9.09
C LYS A 381 12.01 32.65 8.49
N ASP A 382 11.82 32.75 7.17
CA ASP A 382 11.57 34.04 6.52
C ASP A 382 10.16 34.59 6.83
N MET A 383 9.15 33.73 6.92
CA MET A 383 7.82 34.10 7.42
C MET A 383 7.90 34.59 8.87
N GLN A 384 8.67 33.94 9.75
CA GLN A 384 8.85 34.36 11.13
C GLN A 384 9.55 35.74 11.26
N LYS A 385 10.55 36.01 10.41
CA LYS A 385 11.15 37.36 10.31
C LYS A 385 10.11 38.40 9.87
N SER A 386 9.30 38.06 8.85
CA SER A 386 8.26 38.97 8.35
C SER A 386 7.17 39.22 9.39
N MET A 387 6.78 38.21 10.16
CA MET A 387 5.82 38.36 11.27
C MET A 387 6.37 39.31 12.33
N LYS A 388 7.62 39.12 12.78
CA LYS A 388 8.25 40.00 13.76
C LYS A 388 8.34 41.46 13.28
N ASN A 389 8.71 41.67 12.01
CA ASN A 389 8.74 43.02 11.42
C ASN A 389 7.33 43.66 11.38
N ASN A 390 6.28 42.86 11.14
CA ASN A 390 4.90 43.32 11.15
C ASN A 390 4.41 43.61 12.58
N GLU A 391 4.78 42.80 13.57
CA GLU A 391 4.52 43.05 15.00
C GLU A 391 5.15 44.38 15.44
N ASP A 392 6.42 44.62 15.09
CA ASP A 392 7.13 45.89 15.36
C ASP A 392 6.46 47.09 14.67
N LEU A 393 5.80 46.89 13.51
CA LEU A 393 5.05 47.92 12.81
C LEU A 393 3.68 48.17 13.46
N VAL A 394 2.95 47.13 13.84
CA VAL A 394 1.67 47.23 14.56
C VAL A 394 1.88 47.98 15.88
N ALA A 395 2.90 47.62 16.66
CA ALA A 395 3.22 48.31 17.92
C ALA A 395 3.57 49.81 17.75
N LYS A 396 4.06 50.23 16.56
CA LYS A 396 4.25 51.66 16.22
C LYS A 396 2.93 52.33 15.86
N VAL A 397 2.07 51.67 15.09
CA VAL A 397 0.75 52.17 14.70
C VAL A 397 -0.17 52.30 15.93
N GLU A 398 -0.14 51.35 16.86
CA GLU A 398 -0.88 51.42 18.13
C GLU A 398 -0.44 52.62 18.96
N LYS A 399 0.87 52.85 19.14
CA LYS A 399 1.38 54.05 19.83
C LYS A 399 0.97 55.36 19.14
N GLN A 400 0.87 55.37 17.81
CA GLN A 400 0.35 56.54 17.07
C GLN A 400 -1.16 56.73 17.30
N ARG A 401 -1.96 55.66 17.24
CA ARG A 401 -3.39 55.68 17.58
C ARG A 401 -3.60 56.25 18.98
N ASP A 402 -2.91 55.73 19.98
CA ASP A 402 -3.07 56.13 21.38
C ASP A 402 -2.70 57.61 21.58
N SER A 403 -1.66 58.09 20.89
CA SER A 403 -1.26 59.50 20.87
C SER A 403 -2.33 60.40 20.22
N PHE A 404 -2.92 59.99 19.10
CA PHE A 404 -4.01 60.73 18.46
C PHE A 404 -5.30 60.69 19.28
N GLU A 405 -5.61 59.57 19.94
CA GLU A 405 -6.76 59.41 20.82
C GLU A 405 -6.64 60.32 22.05
N ALA A 406 -5.48 60.33 22.71
CA ALA A 406 -5.20 61.26 23.81
C ALA A 406 -5.36 62.73 23.39
N ARG A 407 -4.82 63.11 22.22
CA ARG A 407 -4.97 64.47 21.67
C ARG A 407 -6.43 64.81 21.33
N LEU A 408 -7.21 63.84 20.87
CA LEU A 408 -8.63 64.01 20.55
C LEU A 408 -9.47 64.17 21.83
N VAL A 409 -9.14 63.46 22.91
CA VAL A 409 -9.74 63.67 24.24
C VAL A 409 -9.40 65.07 24.76
N GLU A 410 -8.12 65.47 24.75
CA GLU A 410 -7.69 66.82 25.18
C GLU A 410 -8.39 67.94 24.39
N LEU A 411 -8.58 67.76 23.07
CA LEU A 411 -9.31 68.70 22.23
C LEU A 411 -10.81 68.76 22.57
N LYS A 412 -11.45 67.62 22.87
CA LYS A 412 -12.84 67.58 23.35
C LYS A 412 -13.00 68.26 24.70
N GLU A 413 -12.08 68.05 25.64
CA GLU A 413 -12.09 68.72 26.94
C GLU A 413 -11.93 70.24 26.79
N LYS A 414 -11.00 70.71 25.94
CA LYS A 414 -10.84 72.13 25.62
C LYS A 414 -12.08 72.72 24.95
N MET A 415 -12.70 71.99 24.03
CA MET A 415 -13.95 72.38 23.38
C MET A 415 -15.08 72.55 24.42
N ASN A 416 -15.30 71.54 25.26
CA ASN A 416 -16.31 71.59 26.32
C ASN A 416 -16.03 72.72 27.34
N SER A 417 -14.76 72.96 27.69
CA SER A 417 -14.37 74.09 28.55
C SER A 417 -14.73 75.42 27.90
N LYS A 418 -14.43 75.61 26.61
CA LYS A 418 -14.76 76.84 25.87
C LYS A 418 -16.25 77.02 25.63
N GLU A 419 -16.99 75.94 25.42
CA GLU A 419 -18.45 75.95 25.35
C GLU A 419 -19.06 76.37 26.70
N ASN A 420 -18.58 75.82 27.82
CA ASN A 420 -19.00 76.22 29.16
C ASN A 420 -18.63 77.68 29.50
N GLU A 421 -17.42 78.13 29.16
CA GLU A 421 -17.01 79.54 29.30
C GLU A 421 -17.92 80.48 28.48
N ALA A 422 -18.23 80.13 27.24
CA ALA A 422 -19.13 80.90 26.39
C ALA A 422 -20.57 80.89 26.93
N MET A 423 -21.08 79.74 27.39
CA MET A 423 -22.40 79.62 28.00
C MET A 423 -22.54 80.46 29.28
N ASN A 424 -21.51 80.45 30.14
CA ASN A 424 -21.43 81.32 31.32
C ASN A 424 -21.41 82.80 30.91
N THR A 425 -20.60 83.18 29.93
CA THR A 425 -20.54 84.57 29.42
C THR A 425 -21.90 85.02 28.85
N ILE A 426 -22.58 84.16 28.08
CA ILE A 426 -23.93 84.43 27.55
C ILE A 426 -24.93 84.59 28.70
N LYS A 427 -24.84 83.75 29.74
CA LYS A 427 -25.70 83.85 30.93
C LYS A 427 -25.47 85.17 31.68
N GLU A 428 -24.22 85.52 31.96
CA GLU A 428 -23.87 86.80 32.62
C GLU A 428 -24.35 88.01 31.80
N LEU A 429 -24.13 88.03 30.49
CA LEU A 429 -24.61 89.09 29.61
C LEU A 429 -26.14 89.15 29.56
N SER A 430 -26.82 87.99 29.59
CA SER A 430 -28.29 87.92 29.66
C SER A 430 -28.84 88.43 30.99
N GLU A 431 -28.15 88.17 32.10
CA GLU A 431 -28.51 88.68 33.43
C GLU A 431 -28.27 90.20 33.51
N ARG A 432 -27.14 90.71 33.00
CA ARG A 432 -26.89 92.16 32.87
C ARG A 432 -27.92 92.85 31.97
N LEU A 433 -28.27 92.25 30.83
CA LEU A 433 -29.29 92.79 29.93
C LEU A 433 -30.66 92.86 30.59
N LYS A 434 -31.04 91.83 31.37
CA LYS A 434 -32.27 91.86 32.17
C LYS A 434 -32.26 92.98 33.19
N ALA A 435 -31.16 93.16 33.94
CA ALA A 435 -31.01 94.23 34.92
C ALA A 435 -31.13 95.63 34.28
N VAL A 436 -30.41 95.87 33.18
CA VAL A 436 -30.50 97.13 32.43
C VAL A 436 -31.92 97.34 31.87
N THR A 437 -32.61 96.28 31.44
CA THR A 437 -34.00 96.39 30.95
C THR A 437 -34.98 96.72 32.08
N THR A 438 -34.76 96.21 33.30
CA THR A 438 -35.58 96.59 34.47
C THR A 438 -35.30 98.01 34.93
N ASP A 439 -34.03 98.44 34.95
CA ASP A 439 -33.63 99.80 35.32
C ASP A 439 -34.19 100.81 34.31
N LEU A 440 -34.07 100.54 33.01
CA LEU A 440 -34.61 101.38 31.94
C LEU A 440 -36.13 101.47 31.97
N ARG A 441 -36.84 100.41 32.37
CA ARG A 441 -38.29 100.47 32.62
C ARG A 441 -38.61 101.37 33.81
N ALA A 442 -37.89 101.22 34.93
CA ALA A 442 -38.10 102.04 36.12
C ALA A 442 -37.82 103.53 35.83
N GLU A 443 -36.79 103.85 35.04
CA GLU A 443 -36.56 105.23 34.57
C GLU A 443 -37.64 105.73 33.61
N HIS A 444 -38.19 104.89 32.73
CA HIS A 444 -39.34 105.27 31.90
C HIS A 444 -40.60 105.51 32.73
N GLU A 445 -40.87 104.70 33.76
CA GLU A 445 -41.98 104.89 34.69
C GLU A 445 -41.83 106.19 35.50
N LYS A 446 -40.62 106.49 36.00
CA LYS A 446 -40.31 107.79 36.64
C LYS A 446 -40.47 108.97 35.68
N LYS A 447 -40.00 108.84 34.43
CA LYS A 447 -40.10 109.87 33.40
C LYS A 447 -41.56 110.14 33.04
N GLN A 448 -42.36 109.10 32.85
CA GLN A 448 -43.80 109.24 32.62
C GLN A 448 -44.47 109.95 33.80
N HIS A 449 -44.17 109.55 35.04
CA HIS A 449 -44.73 110.20 36.22
C HIS A 449 -44.32 111.68 36.34
N ALA A 450 -43.09 112.03 35.95
CA ALA A 450 -42.64 113.42 35.89
C ALA A 450 -43.30 114.22 34.75
N GLU A 451 -43.55 113.60 33.59
CA GLU A 451 -44.30 114.20 32.49
C GLU A 451 -45.78 114.40 32.85
N ASP A 452 -46.42 113.44 33.52
CA ASP A 452 -47.80 113.55 34.02
C ASP A 452 -47.91 114.69 35.06
N ALA A 453 -46.96 114.78 36.00
CA ALA A 453 -46.91 115.86 36.98
C ALA A 453 -46.62 117.24 36.35
N PHE A 454 -45.85 117.27 35.26
CA PHE A 454 -45.60 118.49 34.49
C PHE A 454 -46.86 118.93 33.72
N MET A 455 -47.58 118.00 33.10
CA MET A 455 -48.88 118.26 32.45
C MET A 455 -49.92 118.81 33.45
N GLU A 456 -50.00 118.23 34.66
CA GLU A 456 -50.87 118.75 35.72
C GLU A 456 -50.47 120.19 36.12
N LEU A 457 -49.17 120.48 36.16
CA LEU A 457 -48.65 121.81 36.47
C LEU A 457 -48.97 122.82 35.36
N GLU A 458 -48.82 122.45 34.08
CA GLU A 458 -49.23 123.27 32.94
C GLU A 458 -50.74 123.56 32.96
N GLU A 459 -51.58 122.57 33.26
CA GLU A 459 -53.02 122.76 33.40
C GLU A 459 -53.36 123.71 34.57
N ARG A 460 -52.65 123.61 35.71
CA ARG A 460 -52.78 124.56 36.82
C ARG A 460 -52.36 125.98 36.42
N TYR A 461 -51.27 126.14 35.67
CA TYR A 461 -50.84 127.44 35.14
C TYR A 461 -51.86 128.04 34.17
N LYS A 462 -52.39 127.25 33.23
CA LYS A 462 -53.43 127.69 32.29
C LYS A 462 -54.70 128.13 33.02
N ASN A 463 -55.17 127.36 33.99
CA ASN A 463 -56.31 127.72 34.83
C ASN A 463 -56.07 129.02 35.64
N LEU A 464 -54.83 129.27 36.06
CA LEU A 464 -54.45 130.52 36.73
C LEU A 464 -54.45 131.71 35.74
N GLU A 465 -53.96 131.51 34.52
CA GLU A 465 -53.98 132.50 33.45
C GLU A 465 -55.42 132.88 33.07
N ASP A 466 -56.31 131.91 32.90
CA ASP A 466 -57.72 132.13 32.57
C ASP A 466 -58.47 132.86 33.70
N LYS A 467 -58.19 132.53 34.98
CA LYS A 467 -58.68 133.31 36.13
C LYS A 467 -58.13 134.75 36.14
N SER A 468 -56.86 134.94 35.77
CA SER A 468 -56.28 136.28 35.66
C SER A 468 -56.95 137.10 34.55
N LYS A 469 -57.28 136.50 33.41
CA LYS A 469 -58.04 137.15 32.34
C LYS A 469 -59.45 137.55 32.80
N GLN A 470 -60.15 136.66 33.50
CA GLN A 470 -61.46 136.97 34.09
C GLN A 470 -61.41 138.16 35.07
N LEU A 471 -60.35 138.26 35.89
CA LEU A 471 -60.13 139.42 36.76
C LEU A 471 -59.90 140.72 35.96
N CYS A 472 -59.13 140.66 34.87
CA CYS A 472 -58.95 141.80 33.97
C CYS A 472 -60.27 142.21 33.30
N GLU A 473 -61.07 141.26 32.79
CA GLU A 473 -62.38 141.55 32.21
C GLU A 473 -63.37 142.16 33.21
N LEU A 474 -63.35 141.70 34.47
CA LEU A 474 -64.14 142.30 35.55
C LEU A 474 -63.68 143.73 35.86
N ALA A 475 -62.37 143.99 35.85
CA ALA A 475 -61.83 145.34 36.01
C ALA A 475 -62.19 146.27 34.85
N GLU A 476 -62.25 145.77 33.60
CA GLU A 476 -62.70 146.56 32.46
C GLU A 476 -64.21 146.82 32.46
N LYS A 477 -65.05 145.83 32.83
CA LYS A 477 -66.50 146.02 33.00
C LYS A 477 -66.86 147.01 34.12
N ASN A 478 -65.93 147.31 35.02
CA ASN A 478 -66.10 148.29 36.09
C ASN A 478 -65.74 149.74 35.69
N LYS A 479 -65.30 149.99 34.43
CA LYS A 479 -64.93 151.35 33.96
C LYS A 479 -66.12 152.26 33.63
N ASP A 480 -67.32 151.72 33.41
CA ASP A 480 -68.51 152.50 33.04
C ASP A 480 -69.35 152.98 34.25
N PHE A 481 -68.81 152.96 35.46
CA PHE A 481 -69.48 153.51 36.65
C PHE A 481 -68.90 154.87 37.08
N THR A 482 -69.40 155.93 36.45
CA THR A 482 -69.07 157.31 36.82
C THR A 482 -69.85 157.75 38.07
N ILE A 483 -69.24 157.65 39.27
CA ILE A 483 -69.74 158.37 40.46
C ILE A 483 -68.93 159.64 40.64
N THR A 484 -69.61 160.76 40.44
CA THR A 484 -69.24 162.04 41.03
C THR A 484 -69.82 162.08 42.44
N GLU A 485 -68.99 162.31 43.47
CA GLU A 485 -69.52 162.66 44.79
C GLU A 485 -68.61 163.67 45.49
N GLY A 486 -68.82 164.94 45.13
CA GLY A 486 -68.25 166.07 45.86
C GLY A 486 -69.15 166.42 47.05
N SER A 487 -68.97 165.73 48.17
CA SER A 487 -69.59 166.10 49.46
C SER A 487 -68.84 165.48 50.64
N HIS A 488 -67.60 165.95 50.88
CA HIS A 488 -66.87 165.54 52.07
C HIS A 488 -67.50 166.17 53.32
N THR A 489 -68.07 165.31 54.14
CA THR A 489 -68.66 165.63 55.45
C THR A 489 -67.58 166.09 56.44
N GLU A 490 -67.99 166.68 57.56
CA GLU A 490 -67.07 167.08 58.65
C GLU A 490 -66.16 165.91 59.10
N ASN A 491 -66.66 164.68 59.00
CA ASN A 491 -65.90 163.48 59.33
C ASN A 491 -64.75 163.20 58.35
N GLU A 492 -64.87 163.56 57.07
CA GLU A 492 -63.82 163.41 56.06
C GLU A 492 -62.79 164.55 56.14
N VAL A 493 -63.19 165.75 56.58
CA VAL A 493 -62.25 166.81 56.98
C VAL A 493 -61.48 166.41 58.24
N ARG A 494 -62.15 165.75 59.20
CA ARG A 494 -61.50 165.16 60.38
C ARG A 494 -60.55 164.04 59.99
N LEU A 495 -60.96 163.13 59.09
CA LEU A 495 -60.11 162.07 58.58
C LEU A 495 -58.92 162.60 57.78
N PHE A 496 -59.09 163.70 57.02
CA PHE A 496 -57.99 164.40 56.36
C PHE A 496 -57.01 165.03 57.37
N ASN A 497 -57.51 165.61 58.45
CA ASN A 497 -56.68 166.13 59.54
C ASN A 497 -55.95 165.01 60.30
N GLU A 498 -56.59 163.86 60.53
CA GLU A 498 -55.96 162.65 61.09
C GLU A 498 -54.95 162.04 60.11
N LEU A 499 -55.22 162.04 58.80
CA LEU A 499 -54.27 161.60 57.77
C LEU A 499 -53.08 162.55 57.64
N GLN A 500 -53.29 163.85 57.84
CA GLN A 500 -52.22 164.85 57.85
C GLN A 500 -51.40 164.78 59.14
N ALA A 501 -52.03 164.51 60.29
CA ALA A 501 -51.36 164.25 61.55
C ALA A 501 -50.50 162.97 61.47
N THR A 502 -51.06 161.87 60.99
CA THR A 502 -50.32 160.60 60.79
C THR A 502 -49.23 160.71 59.73
N LYS A 503 -49.39 161.55 58.68
CA LYS A 503 -48.27 161.89 57.78
C LYS A 503 -47.14 162.61 58.50
N ASN A 504 -47.45 163.62 59.33
CA ASN A 504 -46.45 164.34 60.11
C ASN A 504 -45.75 163.42 61.12
N GLU A 505 -46.49 162.49 61.73
CA GLU A 505 -45.97 161.49 62.68
C GLU A 505 -45.10 160.42 61.98
N LEU A 506 -45.50 159.95 60.78
CA LEU A 506 -44.69 159.07 59.93
C LEU A 506 -43.41 159.76 59.43
N GLU A 507 -43.44 161.07 59.18
CA GLU A 507 -42.26 161.85 58.81
C GLU A 507 -41.30 162.00 60.00
N ALA A 508 -41.82 162.17 61.23
CA ALA A 508 -41.03 162.10 62.46
C ALA A 508 -40.45 160.69 62.69
N GLU A 509 -41.23 159.63 62.45
CA GLU A 509 -40.76 158.24 62.56
C GLU A 509 -39.67 157.93 61.50
N ARG A 510 -39.78 158.45 60.28
CA ARG A 510 -38.70 158.36 59.27
C ARG A 510 -37.41 159.03 59.71
N GLN A 511 -37.49 160.20 60.35
CA GLN A 511 -36.31 160.87 60.92
C GLN A 511 -35.70 160.06 62.08
N MET A 512 -36.52 159.37 62.87
CA MET A 512 -36.06 158.44 63.90
C MET A 512 -35.38 157.19 63.30
N ASN A 513 -35.97 156.60 62.26
CA ASN A 513 -35.42 155.43 61.55
C ASN A 513 -34.09 155.76 60.86
N SER A 514 -33.93 156.97 60.31
CA SER A 514 -32.67 157.41 59.73
C SER A 514 -31.52 157.46 60.76
N LYS A 515 -31.81 157.88 62.00
CA LYS A 515 -30.81 157.89 63.09
C LYS A 515 -30.45 156.47 63.55
N LEU A 516 -31.45 155.59 63.68
CA LEU A 516 -31.22 154.17 63.99
C LEU A 516 -30.40 153.44 62.91
N GLN A 517 -30.48 153.87 61.65
CA GLN A 517 -29.67 153.33 60.56
C GLN A 517 -28.21 153.82 60.61
N GLU A 518 -27.94 155.07 61.01
CA GLU A 518 -26.57 155.54 61.29
C GLU A 518 -25.93 154.76 62.46
N GLU A 519 -26.65 154.60 63.58
CA GLU A 519 -26.17 153.83 64.75
C GLU A 519 -25.88 152.35 64.40
N LYS A 520 -26.65 151.76 63.48
CA LYS A 520 -26.42 150.39 62.99
C LYS A 520 -25.15 150.26 62.14
N GLU A 521 -24.84 151.27 61.32
CA GLU A 521 -23.63 151.25 60.48
C GLU A 521 -22.35 151.45 61.32
N GLU A 522 -22.43 152.21 62.42
CA GLU A 522 -21.36 152.31 63.43
C GLU A 522 -21.09 150.95 64.12
N ILE A 523 -22.14 150.21 64.50
CA ILE A 523 -22.01 148.86 65.08
C ILE A 523 -21.36 147.87 64.08
N ILE A 524 -21.69 147.95 62.80
CA ILE A 524 -21.09 147.10 61.75
C ILE A 524 -19.60 147.42 61.56
N ALA A 525 -19.19 148.68 61.64
CA ALA A 525 -17.78 149.07 61.60
C ALA A 525 -16.99 148.46 62.77
N VAL A 526 -17.56 148.49 63.99
CA VAL A 526 -16.95 147.89 65.19
C VAL A 526 -16.88 146.36 65.09
N MET A 527 -17.89 145.69 64.51
CA MET A 527 -17.84 144.25 64.23
C MET A 527 -16.76 143.86 63.21
N HIS A 528 -16.57 144.65 62.14
CA HIS A 528 -15.51 144.41 61.16
C HIS A 528 -14.11 144.55 61.75
N GLN A 529 -13.93 145.35 62.81
CA GLN A 529 -12.65 145.44 63.53
C GLN A 529 -12.37 144.24 64.45
N ALA A 530 -13.39 143.44 64.79
CA ALA A 530 -13.25 142.22 65.58
C ALA A 530 -13.03 140.94 64.73
N ALA A 531 -13.38 140.96 63.44
CA ALA A 531 -13.28 139.81 62.54
C ALA A 531 -11.87 139.60 61.91
N CYS A 532 -10.99 140.61 61.99
CA CYS A 532 -9.66 140.58 61.37
C CYS A 532 -8.56 140.03 62.30
N ARG A 533 -8.74 138.81 62.83
CA ARG A 533 -7.63 137.99 63.37
C ARG A 533 -7.52 136.69 62.58
N GLU A 534 -6.34 136.47 62.01
CA GLU A 534 -6.03 135.40 61.08
C GLU A 534 -5.62 134.07 61.75
N GLU A 535 -5.37 133.10 60.86
CA GLU A 535 -4.39 132.00 60.92
C GLU A 535 -4.82 130.62 61.42
N ASP A 536 -4.48 129.62 60.58
CA ASP A 536 -4.01 128.32 61.04
C ASP A 536 -3.05 127.68 59.99
N ASN A 537 -1.74 127.82 60.23
CA ASN A 537 -0.67 127.42 59.31
C ASN A 537 -0.55 125.90 59.09
N ASP A 538 -1.11 125.09 59.99
CA ASP A 538 -1.07 123.62 59.99
C ASP A 538 -1.78 122.98 58.78
N SER A 539 -2.69 123.72 58.15
CA SER A 539 -3.40 123.33 56.92
C SER A 539 -2.48 123.27 55.69
N ARG A 540 -1.43 124.09 55.64
CA ARG A 540 -0.60 124.33 54.46
C ARG A 540 0.47 123.24 54.26
N GLU A 541 1.02 122.70 55.34
CA GLU A 541 2.06 121.66 55.27
C GLU A 541 1.47 120.28 54.92
N LYS A 542 0.27 119.96 55.43
CA LYS A 542 -0.52 118.78 55.01
C LYS A 542 -0.84 118.78 53.52
N LEU A 543 -1.17 119.95 52.95
CA LEU A 543 -1.41 120.11 51.51
C LEU A 543 -0.15 119.84 50.68
N ALA A 544 1.02 120.32 51.13
CA ALA A 544 2.30 120.08 50.46
C ALA A 544 2.66 118.58 50.44
N ALA A 545 2.49 117.87 51.55
CA ALA A 545 2.74 116.43 51.62
C ALA A 545 1.82 115.61 50.70
N GLN A 546 0.53 115.97 50.61
CA GLN A 546 -0.40 115.32 49.67
C GLN A 546 -0.02 115.55 48.20
N LEU A 547 0.45 116.75 47.84
CA LEU A 547 0.88 117.06 46.48
C LEU A 547 2.10 116.22 46.07
N VAL A 548 3.08 116.03 46.96
CA VAL A 548 4.25 115.16 46.67
C VAL A 548 3.83 113.70 46.52
N PHE A 549 2.95 113.19 47.39
CA PHE A 549 2.42 111.83 47.27
C PHE A 549 1.69 111.63 45.94
N LYS A 550 0.79 112.56 45.58
CA LYS A 550 0.08 112.54 44.29
C LYS A 550 1.02 112.61 43.10
N SER A 551 2.10 113.39 43.17
CA SER A 551 3.10 113.47 42.09
C SER A 551 3.83 112.13 41.86
N ASN A 552 4.22 111.43 42.93
CA ASN A 552 4.83 110.10 42.83
C ASN A 552 3.85 109.04 42.30
N GLU A 553 2.59 109.09 42.71
CA GLU A 553 1.52 108.22 42.19
C GLU A 553 1.33 108.43 40.68
N LEU A 554 1.30 109.69 40.23
CA LEU A 554 1.19 110.07 38.82
C LEU A 554 2.40 109.61 38.00
N GLN A 555 3.61 109.71 38.54
CA GLN A 555 4.84 109.24 37.89
C GLN A 555 4.87 107.71 37.75
N ASN A 556 4.42 106.95 38.75
CA ASN A 556 4.26 105.49 38.65
C ASN A 556 3.20 105.11 37.59
N LEU A 557 2.07 105.82 37.56
CA LEU A 557 1.04 105.64 36.52
C LEU A 557 1.58 105.93 35.11
N MET A 558 2.43 106.95 34.94
CA MET A 558 3.10 107.22 33.65
C MET A 558 4.03 106.08 33.22
N ILE A 559 4.79 105.49 34.15
CA ILE A 559 5.66 104.35 33.87
C ILE A 559 4.82 103.14 33.42
N GLN A 560 3.80 102.77 34.20
CA GLN A 560 2.88 101.68 33.86
C GLN A 560 2.20 101.90 32.51
N TYR A 561 1.72 103.12 32.23
CA TYR A 561 1.14 103.48 30.93
C TYR A 561 2.14 103.31 29.78
N SER A 562 3.42 103.63 29.99
CA SER A 562 4.48 103.44 28.99
C SER A 562 4.76 101.95 28.69
N GLU A 563 4.67 101.09 29.70
CA GLU A 563 4.84 99.63 29.55
C GLU A 563 3.62 98.99 28.88
N LEU A 564 2.41 99.33 29.32
CA LEU A 564 1.16 98.94 28.68
C LEU A 564 1.12 99.36 27.20
N LYS A 565 1.62 100.56 26.86
CA LYS A 565 1.73 101.03 25.47
C LYS A 565 2.72 100.20 24.64
N LYS A 566 3.83 99.73 25.22
CA LYS A 566 4.76 98.79 24.55
C LYS A 566 4.12 97.42 24.35
N ILE A 567 3.42 96.89 25.35
CA ILE A 567 2.72 95.61 25.28
C ILE A 567 1.62 95.66 24.21
N ALA A 568 0.81 96.73 24.18
CA ALA A 568 -0.22 96.94 23.17
C ALA A 568 0.35 97.01 21.75
N LYS A 569 1.47 97.71 21.55
CA LYS A 569 2.15 97.74 20.24
C LYS A 569 2.65 96.36 19.81
N ASN A 570 3.29 95.61 20.70
CA ASN A 570 3.74 94.25 20.43
C ASN A 570 2.58 93.28 20.13
N ALA A 571 1.43 93.47 20.77
CA ALA A 571 0.22 92.71 20.48
C ALA A 571 -0.37 93.08 19.10
N GLN A 572 -0.39 94.36 18.75
CA GLN A 572 -0.82 94.84 17.43
C GLN A 572 0.08 94.30 16.30
N GLU A 573 1.41 94.30 16.48
CA GLU A 573 2.35 93.74 15.51
C GLU A 573 2.16 92.22 15.35
N LYS A 574 1.89 91.48 16.43
CA LYS A 574 1.54 90.04 16.36
C LYS A 574 0.20 89.79 15.65
N ASN A 575 -0.83 90.60 15.92
CA ASN A 575 -2.12 90.49 15.23
C ASN A 575 -1.96 90.75 13.73
N GLY A 576 -1.19 91.76 13.31
CA GLY A 576 -0.92 92.01 11.89
C GLY A 576 -0.17 90.87 11.17
N ILE A 577 0.62 90.06 11.88
CA ILE A 577 1.22 88.83 11.34
C ILE A 577 0.17 87.73 11.21
N LEU A 578 -0.67 87.54 12.23
CA LEU A 578 -1.75 86.55 12.22
C LEU A 578 -2.81 86.86 11.16
N GLU A 579 -3.19 88.12 10.98
CA GLU A 579 -4.11 88.57 9.93
C GLU A 579 -3.55 88.27 8.53
N LYS A 580 -2.25 88.50 8.28
CA LYS A 580 -1.60 88.11 7.02
C LYS A 580 -1.63 86.60 6.80
N GLN A 581 -1.36 85.81 7.84
CA GLN A 581 -1.47 84.34 7.74
C GLN A 581 -2.91 83.89 7.48
N LEU A 582 -3.90 84.56 8.07
CA LEU A 582 -5.32 84.30 7.84
C LEU A 582 -5.71 84.64 6.40
N ILE A 583 -5.25 85.76 5.86
CA ILE A 583 -5.45 86.15 4.46
C ILE A 583 -4.78 85.14 3.53
N ASP A 584 -3.54 84.72 3.76
CA ASP A 584 -2.86 83.70 2.94
C ASP A 584 -3.60 82.36 2.96
N ILE A 585 -4.09 81.92 4.12
CA ILE A 585 -4.90 80.70 4.28
C ILE A 585 -6.24 80.85 3.55
N GLN A 586 -6.90 82.00 3.69
CA GLN A 586 -8.19 82.28 3.06
C GLN A 586 -8.04 82.39 1.53
N THR A 587 -6.97 83.00 1.03
CA THR A 587 -6.64 83.04 -0.40
C THR A 587 -6.32 81.64 -0.93
N ARG A 588 -5.58 80.81 -0.18
CA ARG A 588 -5.30 79.41 -0.55
C ARG A 588 -6.56 78.53 -0.56
N LEU A 589 -7.47 78.73 0.40
CA LEU A 589 -8.79 78.08 0.42
C LEU A 589 -9.69 78.59 -0.70
N HIS A 590 -9.64 79.87 -1.03
CA HIS A 590 -10.47 80.46 -2.08
C HIS A 590 -9.99 80.03 -3.47
N SER A 591 -8.68 79.93 -3.72
CA SER A 591 -8.16 79.34 -4.97
C SER A 591 -8.51 77.85 -5.09
N GLN A 592 -8.34 77.05 -4.03
CA GLN A 592 -8.83 75.66 -3.99
C GLN A 592 -10.35 75.54 -4.20
N SER A 593 -11.13 76.53 -3.75
CA SER A 593 -12.59 76.56 -3.96
C SER A 593 -13.01 77.02 -5.36
N MET A 594 -12.21 77.85 -6.03
CA MET A 594 -12.53 78.40 -7.35
C MET A 594 -12.08 77.49 -8.51
N GLU A 595 -11.05 76.66 -8.32
CA GLU A 595 -10.66 75.63 -9.30
C GLU A 595 -11.48 74.31 -9.19
N GLY A 596 -12.42 74.20 -8.23
CA GLY A 596 -13.12 72.93 -7.96
C GLY A 596 -14.51 73.02 -7.30
N GLY A 597 -15.21 74.14 -7.39
CA GLY A 597 -16.48 74.36 -6.68
C GLY A 597 -17.61 73.38 -7.04
N ARG A 598 -17.96 72.48 -6.11
CA ARG A 598 -19.04 71.44 -6.12
C ARG A 598 -18.97 70.41 -7.28
N ALA A 599 -18.78 70.87 -8.51
CA ALA A 599 -18.42 70.04 -9.65
C ALA A 599 -17.04 69.39 -9.48
N GLY A 600 -16.07 70.03 -8.81
CA GLY A 600 -14.75 69.43 -8.56
C GLY A 600 -14.78 68.26 -7.58
N LEU A 601 -15.53 68.37 -6.48
CA LEU A 601 -15.75 67.24 -5.56
C LEU A 601 -16.57 66.12 -6.20
N SER A 602 -17.58 66.46 -7.03
CA SER A 602 -18.31 65.45 -7.81
C SER A 602 -17.44 64.81 -8.89
N ALA A 603 -16.56 65.57 -9.54
CA ALA A 603 -15.63 65.07 -10.54
C ALA A 603 -14.59 64.17 -9.89
N HIS A 604 -14.05 64.51 -8.71
CA HIS A 604 -13.12 63.66 -7.99
C HIS A 604 -13.78 62.37 -7.44
N ALA A 605 -15.06 62.44 -7.05
CA ALA A 605 -15.83 61.24 -6.69
C ALA A 605 -16.11 60.36 -7.92
N ILE A 606 -16.45 60.95 -9.08
CA ILE A 606 -16.63 60.24 -10.35
C ILE A 606 -15.30 59.67 -10.84
N GLU A 607 -14.19 60.40 -10.69
CA GLU A 607 -12.83 59.97 -11.03
C GLU A 607 -12.37 58.80 -10.16
N LEU A 608 -12.60 58.85 -8.83
CA LEU A 608 -12.37 57.72 -7.93
C LEU A 608 -13.25 56.51 -8.30
N GLN A 609 -14.52 56.74 -8.64
CA GLN A 609 -15.43 55.67 -9.06
C GLN A 609 -15.04 55.08 -10.42
N GLN A 610 -14.51 55.91 -11.34
CA GLN A 610 -13.94 55.48 -12.61
C GLN A 610 -12.65 54.70 -12.38
N GLN A 611 -11.72 55.18 -11.56
CA GLN A 611 -10.51 54.45 -11.16
C GLN A 611 -10.84 53.10 -10.51
N VAL A 612 -11.86 53.02 -9.67
CA VAL A 612 -12.34 51.74 -9.11
C VAL A 612 -12.94 50.84 -10.20
N SER A 613 -13.63 51.40 -11.19
CA SER A 613 -14.15 50.65 -12.35
C SER A 613 -13.01 50.14 -13.25
N ASP A 614 -12.01 50.98 -13.52
CA ASP A 614 -10.84 50.65 -14.34
C ASP A 614 -9.96 49.62 -13.65
N LEU A 615 -9.74 49.73 -12.33
CA LEU A 615 -9.06 48.70 -11.54
C LEU A 615 -9.84 47.37 -11.51
N ARG A 616 -11.17 47.40 -11.52
CA ARG A 616 -12.00 46.19 -11.65
C ARG A 616 -11.90 45.58 -13.04
N ASN A 617 -11.93 46.38 -14.10
CA ASN A 617 -11.75 45.92 -15.47
C ASN A 617 -10.34 45.35 -15.69
N ASN A 618 -9.30 46.06 -15.24
CA ASN A 618 -7.92 45.58 -15.24
C ASN A 618 -7.76 44.26 -14.46
N LEU A 619 -8.46 44.10 -13.33
CA LEU A 619 -8.45 42.83 -12.59
C LEU A 619 -9.11 41.69 -13.38
N VAL A 620 -10.23 41.95 -14.07
CA VAL A 620 -10.87 40.97 -14.95
C VAL A 620 -9.98 40.64 -16.16
N GLU A 621 -9.34 41.63 -16.78
CA GLU A 621 -8.38 41.43 -17.87
C GLU A 621 -7.15 40.63 -17.41
N VAL A 622 -6.61 40.90 -16.22
CA VAL A 622 -5.49 40.13 -15.66
C VAL A 622 -5.91 38.69 -15.29
N ILE A 623 -7.14 38.48 -14.81
CA ILE A 623 -7.69 37.13 -14.60
C ILE A 623 -7.85 36.39 -15.93
N GLN A 624 -8.37 37.06 -16.96
CA GLN A 624 -8.54 36.45 -18.28
C GLN A 624 -7.17 36.16 -18.94
N GLN A 625 -6.21 37.08 -18.87
CA GLN A 625 -4.82 36.84 -19.31
C GLN A 625 -4.17 35.70 -18.53
N LYS A 626 -4.46 35.54 -17.23
CA LYS A 626 -4.00 34.40 -16.44
C LYS A 626 -4.60 33.09 -16.96
N GLU A 627 -5.90 33.05 -17.25
CA GLU A 627 -6.56 31.86 -17.82
C GLU A 627 -6.06 31.53 -19.24
N GLU A 628 -5.81 32.55 -20.07
CA GLU A 628 -5.18 32.42 -21.39
C GLU A 628 -3.72 31.92 -21.28
N LEU A 629 -2.95 32.38 -20.28
CA LEU A 629 -1.61 31.87 -20.01
C LEU A 629 -1.62 30.45 -19.41
N GLU A 630 -2.58 30.10 -18.56
CA GLU A 630 -2.73 28.74 -18.00
C GLU A 630 -3.14 27.73 -19.10
N THR A 631 -4.04 28.12 -20.01
CA THR A 631 -4.40 27.30 -21.17
C THR A 631 -3.25 27.21 -22.19
N ALA A 632 -2.54 28.30 -22.49
CA ALA A 632 -1.36 28.28 -23.34
C ALA A 632 -0.21 27.45 -22.72
N LEU A 633 0.01 27.52 -21.41
CA LEU A 633 1.00 26.70 -20.69
C LEU A 633 0.61 25.22 -20.77
N SER A 634 -0.67 24.89 -20.58
CA SER A 634 -1.19 23.53 -20.74
C SER A 634 -0.99 23.00 -22.16
N GLN A 635 -1.25 23.83 -23.18
CA GLN A 635 -1.00 23.50 -24.58
C GLN A 635 0.50 23.31 -24.87
N LYS A 636 1.38 24.16 -24.31
CA LYS A 636 2.83 24.02 -24.45
C LYS A 636 3.37 22.80 -23.71
N HIS A 637 2.78 22.41 -22.59
CA HIS A 637 3.11 21.16 -21.91
C HIS A 637 2.76 19.94 -22.78
N LEU A 638 1.58 19.93 -23.41
CA LEU A 638 1.17 18.88 -24.34
C LEU A 638 2.07 18.83 -25.60
N GLU A 639 2.42 19.98 -26.17
CA GLU A 639 3.38 20.10 -27.27
C GLU A 639 4.77 19.56 -26.91
N LEU A 640 5.26 19.82 -25.68
CA LEU A 640 6.52 19.29 -25.19
C LEU A 640 6.43 17.77 -25.00
N GLU A 641 5.35 17.27 -24.41
CA GLU A 641 5.15 15.83 -24.24
C GLU A 641 5.08 15.10 -25.60
N GLN A 642 4.45 15.72 -26.60
CA GLN A 642 4.43 15.22 -27.98
C GLN A 642 5.82 15.25 -28.62
N ARG A 643 6.59 16.33 -28.45
CA ARG A 643 7.99 16.39 -28.89
C ARG A 643 8.85 15.34 -28.20
N ASP A 644 8.65 15.07 -26.91
CA ASP A 644 9.36 14.03 -26.16
C ASP A 644 8.97 12.61 -26.60
N ARG A 645 7.72 12.39 -27.03
CA ARG A 645 7.29 11.13 -27.67
C ARG A 645 8.03 10.95 -29.00
N VAL A 646 8.03 11.96 -29.86
CA VAL A 646 8.73 11.95 -31.15
C VAL A 646 10.25 11.80 -30.97
N MET A 647 10.87 12.50 -30.02
CA MET A 647 12.29 12.37 -29.67
C MET A 647 12.64 10.96 -29.19
N ARG A 648 11.79 10.33 -28.37
CA ARG A 648 11.97 8.92 -27.96
C ARG A 648 11.82 7.95 -29.13
N GLU A 649 10.91 8.20 -30.05
CA GLU A 649 10.74 7.38 -31.26
C GLU A 649 11.92 7.57 -32.22
N GLN A 650 12.33 8.81 -32.50
CA GLN A 650 13.55 9.11 -33.25
C GLN A 650 14.79 8.50 -32.60
N SER A 651 14.89 8.49 -31.26
CA SER A 651 15.98 7.81 -30.55
C SER A 651 15.94 6.29 -30.72
N LYS A 652 14.76 5.68 -30.81
CA LYS A 652 14.63 4.24 -31.16
C LYS A 652 15.03 4.01 -32.61
N PHE A 653 14.59 4.85 -33.55
CA PHE A 653 15.00 4.78 -34.96
C PHE A 653 16.51 4.97 -35.13
N LEU A 654 17.13 5.90 -34.40
CA LEU A 654 18.58 6.10 -34.39
C LEU A 654 19.29 4.86 -33.84
N LYS A 655 18.83 4.28 -32.73
CA LYS A 655 19.37 3.00 -32.23
C LYS A 655 19.26 1.87 -33.26
N VAL A 656 18.09 1.67 -33.86
CA VAL A 656 17.90 0.64 -34.90
C VAL A 656 18.76 0.93 -36.14
N ARG A 657 18.93 2.20 -36.52
CA ARG A 657 19.82 2.62 -37.61
C ARG A 657 21.30 2.41 -37.25
N ASP A 658 21.69 2.64 -36.01
CA ASP A 658 23.06 2.47 -35.54
C ASP A 658 23.38 0.98 -35.38
N GLU A 659 22.43 0.16 -34.91
CA GLU A 659 22.47 -1.31 -34.95
C GLU A 659 22.55 -1.82 -36.40
N LEU A 660 21.77 -1.26 -37.34
CA LEU A 660 21.87 -1.56 -38.77
C LEU A 660 23.20 -1.08 -39.37
N LEU A 661 23.75 0.04 -38.93
CA LEU A 661 25.06 0.54 -39.35
C LEU A 661 26.19 -0.33 -38.79
N ASP A 662 26.05 -0.89 -37.60
CA ASP A 662 27.00 -1.84 -37.03
C ASP A 662 26.88 -3.22 -37.70
N ILE A 663 25.67 -3.64 -38.11
CA ILE A 663 25.48 -4.82 -38.98
C ILE A 663 26.05 -4.56 -40.38
N LEU A 664 25.86 -3.37 -40.96
CA LEU A 664 26.38 -3.02 -42.29
C LEU A 664 27.89 -2.78 -42.28
N LYS A 665 28.47 -2.23 -41.21
CA LYS A 665 29.92 -2.16 -40.99
C LYS A 665 30.50 -3.55 -40.71
N GLY A 666 29.80 -4.37 -39.93
CA GLY A 666 30.16 -5.76 -39.70
C GLY A 666 30.18 -6.57 -41.00
N LYS A 667 29.17 -6.38 -41.87
CA LYS A 667 29.15 -6.93 -43.24
C LYS A 667 30.24 -6.32 -44.13
N ALA A 668 30.47 -5.01 -44.08
CA ALA A 668 31.56 -4.36 -44.83
C ALA A 668 32.96 -4.75 -44.33
N GLN A 669 33.07 -5.30 -43.11
CA GLN A 669 34.27 -5.93 -42.57
C GLN A 669 34.33 -7.45 -42.79
N GLN A 670 33.29 -8.06 -43.38
CA GLN A 670 33.22 -9.50 -43.62
C GLN A 670 33.07 -9.93 -45.09
N GLU A 671 32.67 -9.05 -46.01
CA GLU A 671 32.71 -9.35 -47.46
C GLU A 671 33.18 -8.14 -48.29
N ASN A 672 34.47 -8.16 -48.62
CA ASN A 672 35.06 -7.31 -49.65
C ASN A 672 34.62 -7.81 -51.04
N GLY A 673 34.23 -6.90 -51.93
CA GLY A 673 34.20 -7.16 -53.37
C GLY A 673 32.93 -7.81 -53.93
N GLU A 674 32.21 -7.01 -54.71
CA GLU A 674 31.52 -7.38 -55.95
C GLU A 674 30.41 -8.47 -55.99
N LEU A 675 29.18 -7.92 -56.09
CA LEU A 675 28.21 -8.10 -57.20
C LEU A 675 26.94 -8.94 -56.98
N SER A 676 25.82 -8.24 -57.19
CA SER A 676 24.50 -8.71 -57.67
C SER A 676 23.71 -9.71 -56.82
N ASN A 677 22.51 -9.31 -56.37
CA ASN A 677 21.27 -9.99 -56.77
C ASN A 677 19.99 -9.23 -56.39
N SER A 678 19.11 -9.02 -57.37
CA SER A 678 17.83 -8.30 -57.23
C SER A 678 16.71 -9.07 -56.48
N ASN A 679 17.02 -10.20 -55.85
CA ASN A 679 16.02 -11.07 -55.21
C ASN A 679 15.76 -10.76 -53.73
N GLU A 680 16.74 -10.25 -52.98
CA GLU A 680 16.58 -10.04 -51.52
C GLU A 680 15.45 -9.04 -51.19
N ASN A 681 15.27 -8.00 -52.04
CA ASN A 681 14.21 -7.01 -51.85
C ASN A 681 12.79 -7.61 -51.81
N ASN A 682 12.55 -8.72 -52.50
CA ASN A 682 11.24 -9.37 -52.53
C ASN A 682 10.97 -10.11 -51.20
N GLU A 683 11.98 -10.77 -50.65
CA GLU A 683 11.92 -11.46 -49.35
C GLU A 683 11.78 -10.46 -48.18
N TYR A 684 12.39 -9.28 -48.29
CA TYR A 684 12.15 -8.18 -47.34
C TYR A 684 10.71 -7.64 -47.41
N LEU A 685 10.13 -7.50 -48.61
CA LEU A 685 8.73 -7.09 -48.77
C LEU A 685 7.75 -8.13 -48.19
N GLU A 686 8.02 -9.42 -48.40
CA GLU A 686 7.23 -10.52 -47.84
C GLU A 686 7.39 -10.62 -46.30
N GLN A 687 8.58 -10.33 -45.75
CA GLN A 687 8.75 -10.13 -44.31
C GLN A 687 8.02 -8.91 -43.75
N ILE A 688 7.90 -7.82 -44.51
CA ILE A 688 7.14 -6.64 -44.10
C ILE A 688 5.64 -6.95 -44.11
N ALA A 689 5.15 -7.67 -45.13
CA ALA A 689 3.76 -8.11 -45.21
C ALA A 689 3.38 -9.02 -44.02
N THR A 690 4.15 -10.08 -43.78
CA THR A 690 3.92 -11.01 -42.66
C THR A 690 4.05 -10.35 -41.28
N LYS A 691 4.98 -9.39 -41.11
CA LYS A 691 5.06 -8.59 -39.86
C LYS A 691 3.87 -7.64 -39.70
N THR A 692 3.33 -7.09 -40.79
CA THR A 692 2.14 -6.23 -40.77
C THR A 692 0.90 -7.04 -40.39
N GLU A 693 0.75 -8.24 -40.97
CA GLU A 693 -0.31 -9.19 -40.63
C GLU A 693 -0.24 -9.60 -39.14
N ALA A 694 0.95 -9.97 -38.64
CA ALA A 694 1.15 -10.28 -37.22
C ALA A 694 0.85 -9.08 -36.28
N ILE A 695 1.16 -7.84 -36.71
CA ILE A 695 0.77 -6.64 -35.96
C ILE A 695 -0.77 -6.47 -35.94
N GLN A 696 -1.46 -6.80 -37.03
CA GLN A 696 -2.91 -6.72 -37.13
C GLN A 696 -3.62 -7.83 -36.32
N GLU A 697 -3.04 -9.03 -36.26
CA GLU A 697 -3.44 -10.09 -35.31
C GLU A 697 -3.23 -9.66 -33.84
N LEU A 698 -2.15 -8.93 -33.53
CA LEU A 698 -1.92 -8.38 -32.19
C LEU A 698 -2.95 -7.31 -31.82
N TYR A 699 -3.34 -6.43 -32.75
CA TYR A 699 -4.40 -5.43 -32.52
C TYR A 699 -5.77 -6.09 -32.29
N THR A 700 -6.17 -7.05 -33.12
CA THR A 700 -7.44 -7.79 -32.93
C THR A 700 -7.42 -8.64 -31.65
N THR A 701 -6.25 -9.19 -31.27
CA THR A 701 -6.08 -9.87 -29.98
C THR A 701 -6.22 -8.90 -28.81
N LEU A 702 -5.65 -7.69 -28.91
CA LEU A 702 -5.76 -6.65 -27.90
C LEU A 702 -7.21 -6.17 -27.71
N GLU A 703 -7.94 -5.93 -28.80
CA GLU A 703 -9.36 -5.57 -28.77
C GLU A 703 -10.20 -6.67 -28.10
N ASN A 704 -9.99 -7.94 -28.50
CA ASN A 704 -10.64 -9.08 -27.85
C ASN A 704 -10.31 -9.20 -26.35
N LYS A 705 -9.08 -8.83 -25.94
CA LYS A 705 -8.68 -8.79 -24.53
C LYS A 705 -9.31 -7.63 -23.78
N GLN A 706 -9.45 -6.45 -24.37
CA GLN A 706 -10.18 -5.32 -23.80
C GLN A 706 -11.67 -5.66 -23.61
N LEU A 707 -12.30 -6.28 -24.61
CA LEU A 707 -13.67 -6.80 -24.50
C LEU A 707 -13.81 -7.87 -23.41
N GLN A 708 -12.81 -8.75 -23.23
CA GLN A 708 -12.78 -9.72 -22.14
C GLN A 708 -12.66 -9.05 -20.76
N ILE A 709 -11.81 -8.03 -20.63
CA ILE A 709 -11.64 -7.24 -19.40
C ILE A 709 -12.95 -6.54 -19.03
N MET A 710 -13.58 -5.82 -19.97
CA MET A 710 -14.86 -5.14 -19.75
C MET A 710 -15.98 -6.10 -19.28
N ARG A 711 -16.01 -7.33 -19.80
CA ARG A 711 -16.95 -8.37 -19.34
C ARG A 711 -16.64 -8.85 -17.91
N LEU A 712 -15.36 -8.98 -17.56
CA LEU A 712 -14.93 -9.35 -16.21
C LEU A 712 -15.20 -8.23 -15.20
N GLU A 713 -14.92 -6.97 -15.54
CA GLU A 713 -15.25 -5.80 -14.71
C GLU A 713 -16.76 -5.73 -14.41
N LYS A 714 -17.60 -5.96 -15.44
CA LYS A 714 -19.07 -6.03 -15.24
C LYS A 714 -19.49 -7.20 -14.34
N MET A 715 -18.79 -8.33 -14.40
CA MET A 715 -19.04 -9.47 -13.50
C MET A 715 -18.60 -9.19 -12.07
N VAL A 716 -17.42 -8.59 -11.87
CA VAL A 716 -16.90 -8.17 -10.56
C VAL A 716 -17.88 -7.21 -9.89
N LYS A 717 -18.35 -6.18 -10.62
CA LYS A 717 -19.36 -5.24 -10.10
C LYS A 717 -20.66 -5.92 -9.67
N LEU A 718 -21.14 -6.90 -10.43
CA LEU A 718 -22.32 -7.69 -10.04
C LEU A 718 -22.08 -8.57 -8.80
N MET A 719 -20.85 -9.04 -8.59
CA MET A 719 -20.45 -9.76 -7.36
C MET A 719 -20.34 -8.82 -6.16
N GLU A 720 -19.81 -7.60 -6.34
CA GLU A 720 -19.79 -6.55 -5.31
C GLU A 720 -21.22 -6.17 -4.89
N ASP A 721 -22.10 -5.86 -5.85
CA ASP A 721 -23.53 -5.59 -5.62
C ASP A 721 -24.25 -6.75 -4.90
N HIS A 722 -23.81 -7.99 -5.11
CA HIS A 722 -24.35 -9.17 -4.40
C HIS A 722 -23.78 -9.28 -2.98
N GLN A 723 -22.48 -9.04 -2.81
CA GLN A 723 -21.81 -9.04 -1.50
C GLN A 723 -22.39 -7.96 -0.58
N ASP A 724 -22.62 -6.74 -1.08
CA ASP A 724 -23.22 -5.65 -0.30
C ASP A 724 -24.65 -5.97 0.14
N ARG A 725 -25.46 -6.58 -0.75
CA ARG A 725 -26.81 -7.06 -0.38
C ARG A 725 -26.76 -8.17 0.67
N ALA A 726 -25.83 -9.10 0.57
CA ALA A 726 -25.63 -10.17 1.57
C ALA A 726 -25.16 -9.59 2.93
N GLN A 727 -24.23 -8.63 2.90
CA GLN A 727 -23.73 -7.95 4.09
C GLN A 727 -24.83 -7.10 4.78
N ALA A 728 -25.67 -6.43 4.00
CA ALA A 728 -26.84 -5.70 4.52
C ALA A 728 -27.87 -6.64 5.15
N GLN A 729 -28.12 -7.83 4.57
CA GLN A 729 -28.96 -8.85 5.20
C GLN A 729 -28.35 -9.38 6.50
N ARG A 730 -27.04 -9.66 6.51
CA ARG A 730 -26.31 -10.08 7.70
C ARG A 730 -26.42 -9.06 8.83
N THR A 731 -26.19 -7.78 8.53
CA THR A 731 -26.33 -6.67 9.50
C THR A 731 -27.75 -6.58 10.07
N ARG A 732 -28.79 -6.80 9.24
CA ARG A 732 -30.19 -6.85 9.71
C ARG A 732 -30.46 -8.03 10.65
N LEU A 733 -29.87 -9.19 10.38
CA LEU A 733 -29.99 -10.38 11.24
C LEU A 733 -29.23 -10.20 12.56
N GLU A 734 -28.00 -9.66 12.51
CA GLU A 734 -27.19 -9.34 13.70
C GLU A 734 -27.91 -8.33 14.59
N ASN A 735 -28.50 -7.26 14.03
CA ASN A 735 -29.33 -6.31 14.77
C ASN A 735 -30.58 -6.97 15.39
N ARG A 736 -31.23 -7.90 14.69
CA ARG A 736 -32.39 -8.64 15.24
C ARG A 736 -31.96 -9.62 16.35
N ILE A 737 -30.79 -10.24 16.24
CA ILE A 737 -30.21 -11.07 17.30
C ILE A 737 -29.92 -10.22 18.53
N ALA A 738 -29.26 -9.06 18.39
CA ALA A 738 -28.99 -8.15 19.50
C ALA A 738 -30.28 -7.67 20.21
N GLN A 739 -31.36 -7.40 19.46
CA GLN A 739 -32.68 -7.10 20.04
C GLN A 739 -33.30 -8.28 20.78
N LEU A 740 -33.14 -9.51 20.26
CA LEU A 740 -33.59 -10.73 20.94
C LEU A 740 -32.76 -11.03 22.19
N GLU A 741 -31.46 -10.77 22.18
CA GLU A 741 -30.58 -10.89 23.34
C GLU A 741 -30.95 -9.88 24.44
N LEU A 742 -31.17 -8.60 24.07
CA LEU A 742 -31.64 -7.57 25.00
C LEU A 742 -33.01 -7.91 25.62
N THR A 743 -33.94 -8.45 24.83
CA THR A 743 -35.26 -8.85 25.35
C THR A 743 -35.19 -10.14 26.19
N LEU A 744 -34.30 -11.08 25.86
CA LEU A 744 -34.02 -12.26 26.70
C LEU A 744 -33.35 -11.85 28.03
N GLN A 745 -32.44 -10.87 28.01
CA GLN A 745 -31.77 -10.37 29.21
C GLN A 745 -32.75 -9.63 30.12
N ARG A 746 -33.58 -8.73 29.57
CA ARG A 746 -34.69 -8.09 30.30
C ARG A 746 -35.69 -9.11 30.89
N ASN A 747 -35.99 -10.18 30.15
CA ASN A 747 -36.83 -11.29 30.65
C ASN A 747 -36.16 -12.11 31.78
N LYS A 748 -34.83 -12.28 31.74
CA LYS A 748 -34.06 -12.91 32.83
C LYS A 748 -34.05 -12.02 34.08
N GLU A 749 -33.87 -10.71 33.92
CA GLU A 749 -33.94 -9.74 35.02
C GLU A 749 -35.34 -9.68 35.66
N GLN A 750 -36.40 -9.76 34.86
CA GLN A 750 -37.77 -9.85 35.38
C GLN A 750 -38.02 -11.17 36.13
N ARG A 751 -37.56 -12.32 35.60
CA ARG A 751 -37.66 -13.61 36.31
C ARG A 751 -36.79 -13.66 37.57
N GLY A 752 -35.61 -13.04 37.56
CA GLY A 752 -34.73 -12.93 38.74
C GLY A 752 -35.33 -12.13 39.89
N LYS A 753 -36.26 -11.18 39.60
CA LYS A 753 -37.02 -10.44 40.61
C LYS A 753 -38.26 -11.18 41.13
N GLY A 754 -38.65 -12.30 40.48
CA GLY A 754 -39.81 -13.11 40.87
C GLY A 754 -39.53 -14.18 41.94
N PHE A 755 -38.26 -14.50 42.21
CA PHE A 755 -37.85 -15.51 43.21
C PHE A 755 -37.37 -14.90 44.54
N GLY A 756 -37.85 -13.68 44.87
CA GLY A 756 -37.57 -12.99 46.13
C GLY A 756 -38.74 -12.95 47.12
N ILE A 757 -39.90 -13.51 46.75
CA ILE A 757 -41.11 -13.56 47.60
C ILE A 757 -41.82 -14.91 47.40
N LEU A 758 -41.24 -15.97 47.97
CA LEU A 758 -41.90 -17.17 48.52
C LEU A 758 -40.85 -18.11 49.12
#